data_AF-A0AAU2R562-F1
#
_entry.id   AF-A0AAU2R562-F1
#
_cell.length_a   1.000
_cell.length_b   1.000
_cell.length_c   1.000
_cell.angle_alpha   90.00
_cell.angle_beta   90.00
_cell.angle_gamma   90.00
#
_symmetry.space_group_name_H-M   'P 1'
#
loop_
_entity.id
_entity.type
_entity.pdbx_description
1 polymer ?
#
loop_
_entity_poly.entity_id
_entity_poly.type
_entity_poly.pdbx_seq_one_letter_code
_entity_poly.pdbx_strand_id
1 'polypeptide(L)'
;MRGPHVGPDLAAGLEPLSAQALHESATLLRRHYELDRWLSGGGDQVRSAIVFETDDQRTTRLVLKVVPKGDGPLGEAAFARHRRAYDEAPVAFAADHLSALVNEPIRVDDGSWIVFETIAGDDTEDVMALGTLLRTMLGGPASLSGLTRCDPREFAQACGQLVGRILEEWVERPRTAARPLSVADFVRCHLPERIEPGTVLHRLSATHTGDWITLDADGGRAPNPFALLEGAFYGDEGTVRVLAGKAHGNLRPENVLVRVRPSLCGTRFHLLDLARYEPGGALTRDPVGLVLHIAEQALEVLGDLERSALIDALVQPEQGRLAMLPGWLAAVLTEVSDACARWLKGSGLQPEWRRQWLLSLVGTALRFTGAASDRPKEQDWFLRLAAGAAGRFTDLVPVVDHRATPVTAAPVGPGAASERHVLPTRPWSMIGRSGLVGELLTSLTVARPVRRVIRGLPGIGKTTLLAALANDPTVRNSFDHVLWTALGPAPSLADCLQSWRDGLVGERRTPASRQNLAEEVRWLLRDRTALLIVDDVWDVEHALCFDVGGPRSAVVFGTRVTSVAELLAHDESEIVVVGPLDEQSAGDLLRRTAPRMTREHPDTAAGILGELEGSPLAIRVAGRLLETELRRGFDLSSIVADVLSLRSVLASRAPTDRFDAQEGVLPTVEALLRQSTSLLDPADRDRFAMLGVIAAKPATFDTAAIAAIWESQQIWRPLRRLLDRGLLEPTSSINRYWLHSLLAAHARDLLESAP
;
A
#
# COMPACT_ATOMS: atom_id res chain seq x y z
N MET A 1 65.88 -17.29 -8.86
CA MET A 1 64.53 -16.79 -9.19
C MET A 1 63.64 -17.18 -8.04
N ARG A 2 63.06 -16.20 -7.34
CA ARG A 2 62.20 -16.45 -6.18
C ARG A 2 61.00 -17.27 -6.68
N GLY A 3 60.63 -18.34 -5.97
CA GLY A 3 59.43 -19.11 -6.29
C GLY A 3 58.17 -18.23 -6.23
N PRO A 4 57.03 -18.73 -6.74
CA PRO A 4 55.75 -18.02 -6.67
C PRO A 4 55.52 -17.47 -5.25
N HIS A 5 55.19 -16.18 -5.17
CA HIS A 5 55.24 -15.44 -3.91
C HIS A 5 54.19 -14.32 -3.90
N VAL A 6 53.50 -14.19 -2.77
CA VAL A 6 52.61 -13.08 -2.44
C VAL A 6 53.42 -12.10 -1.60
N GLY A 7 53.57 -10.85 -2.06
CA GLY A 7 54.34 -9.81 -1.39
C GLY A 7 53.93 -9.62 0.07
N PRO A 8 54.88 -9.32 0.98
CA PRO A 8 54.61 -9.26 2.43
C PRO A 8 53.58 -8.19 2.79
N ASP A 9 53.58 -7.04 2.10
CA ASP A 9 52.64 -5.94 2.35
C ASP A 9 51.22 -6.29 1.90
N LEU A 10 51.08 -7.07 0.82
CA LEU A 10 49.80 -7.60 0.38
C LEU A 10 49.27 -8.64 1.39
N ALA A 11 50.11 -9.59 1.77
CA ALA A 11 49.74 -10.65 2.71
C ALA A 11 49.37 -10.10 4.10
N ALA A 12 50.12 -9.13 4.62
CA ALA A 12 49.82 -8.48 5.90
C ALA A 12 48.50 -7.69 5.87
N GLY A 13 48.09 -7.23 4.69
CA GLY A 13 46.82 -6.56 4.48
C GLY A 13 45.67 -7.50 4.13
N LEU A 14 45.82 -8.83 4.22
CA LEU A 14 44.73 -9.79 4.02
C LEU A 14 44.45 -10.55 5.32
N GLU A 15 43.23 -11.07 5.47
CA GLU A 15 42.94 -12.01 6.56
C GLU A 15 43.81 -13.29 6.40
N PRO A 16 44.20 -13.96 7.49
CA PRO A 16 45.15 -15.08 7.43
C PRO A 16 44.75 -16.18 6.45
N LEU A 17 43.47 -16.56 6.43
CA LEU A 17 42.95 -17.60 5.52
C LEU A 17 42.96 -17.13 4.06
N SER A 18 42.63 -15.87 3.79
CA SER A 18 42.69 -15.30 2.44
C SER A 18 44.13 -15.20 1.94
N ALA A 19 45.08 -14.78 2.79
CA ALA A 19 46.50 -14.73 2.45
C ALA A 19 47.04 -16.13 2.11
N GLN A 20 46.65 -17.15 2.88
CA GLN A 20 47.02 -18.55 2.62
C GLN A 20 46.46 -19.03 1.28
N ALA A 21 45.16 -18.88 1.03
CA ALA A 21 44.52 -19.30 -0.21
C ALA A 21 45.13 -18.63 -1.45
N LEU A 22 45.48 -17.33 -1.33
CA LEU A 22 46.17 -16.61 -2.38
C LEU A 22 47.59 -17.16 -2.62
N HIS A 23 48.32 -17.54 -1.57
CA HIS A 23 49.65 -18.12 -1.68
C HIS A 23 49.64 -19.50 -2.36
N GLU A 24 48.68 -20.35 -2.00
CA GLU A 24 48.47 -21.66 -2.61
C GLU A 24 48.12 -21.53 -4.09
N SER A 25 47.21 -20.61 -4.43
CA SER A 25 46.84 -20.31 -5.82
C SER A 25 48.01 -19.73 -6.64
N ALA A 26 48.75 -18.78 -6.08
CA ALA A 26 49.95 -18.21 -6.71
C ALA A 26 51.00 -19.29 -7.01
N THR A 27 51.15 -20.26 -6.09
CA THR A 27 52.06 -21.39 -6.26
C THR A 27 51.61 -22.33 -7.38
N LEU A 28 50.33 -22.70 -7.38
CA LEU A 28 49.74 -23.57 -8.40
C LEU A 28 49.82 -22.96 -9.81
N LEU A 29 49.52 -21.66 -9.92
CA LEU A 29 49.45 -20.94 -11.19
C LEU A 29 50.81 -20.36 -11.63
N ARG A 30 51.86 -20.50 -10.83
CA ARG A 30 53.20 -19.90 -11.03
C ARG A 30 53.14 -18.38 -11.23
N ARG A 31 52.48 -17.70 -10.31
CA ARG A 31 52.30 -16.25 -10.35
C ARG A 31 52.91 -15.56 -9.15
N HIS A 32 53.20 -14.28 -9.33
CA HIS A 32 53.68 -13.38 -8.30
C HIS A 32 52.70 -12.22 -8.15
N TYR A 33 52.31 -11.92 -6.91
CA TYR A 33 51.41 -10.81 -6.60
C TYR A 33 52.10 -9.81 -5.67
N GLU A 34 52.20 -8.55 -6.08
CA GLU A 34 52.73 -7.46 -5.27
C GLU A 34 51.68 -6.35 -5.09
N LEU A 35 51.61 -5.75 -3.90
CA LEU A 35 50.70 -4.64 -3.64
C LEU A 35 51.20 -3.38 -4.34
N ASP A 36 50.35 -2.75 -5.14
CA ASP A 36 50.58 -1.37 -5.60
C ASP A 36 50.05 -0.39 -4.55
N ARG A 37 48.74 -0.46 -4.29
CA ARG A 37 48.06 0.36 -3.28
C ARG A 37 46.72 -0.23 -2.86
N TRP A 38 46.33 0.05 -1.62
CA TRP A 38 44.97 -0.21 -1.15
C TRP A 38 44.02 0.89 -1.62
N LEU A 39 42.80 0.52 -1.99
CA LEU A 39 41.79 1.49 -2.44
C LEU A 39 40.96 2.11 -1.28
N SER A 40 41.10 1.59 -0.04
CA SER A 40 40.40 1.92 1.25
C SER A 40 38.85 1.91 1.18
N GLY A 41 38.02 1.58 2.19
CA GLY A 41 38.13 1.23 3.61
C GLY A 41 36.86 1.74 4.33
N GLY A 42 35.92 0.86 4.72
CA GLY A 42 34.82 1.17 5.67
C GLY A 42 33.43 1.45 5.07
N GLY A 43 32.74 0.40 4.63
CA GLY A 43 31.32 0.45 4.25
C GLY A 43 31.00 -0.65 3.25
N ASP A 44 30.44 -1.75 3.73
CA ASP A 44 30.22 -3.03 3.04
C ASP A 44 31.48 -3.88 2.86
N GLN A 45 31.72 -4.78 3.84
CA GLN A 45 32.11 -6.19 3.74
C GLN A 45 33.25 -6.67 2.77
N VAL A 46 33.61 -5.99 1.68
CA VAL A 46 34.58 -6.42 0.64
C VAL A 46 35.86 -5.60 0.71
N ARG A 47 37.02 -6.27 0.79
CA ARG A 47 38.35 -5.62 0.86
C ARG A 47 39.02 -5.60 -0.51
N SER A 48 39.47 -4.44 -1.00
CA SER A 48 39.99 -4.28 -2.38
C SER A 48 41.35 -3.59 -2.47
N ALA A 49 42.20 -4.04 -3.39
CA ALA A 49 43.53 -3.49 -3.67
C ALA A 49 43.85 -3.48 -5.17
N ILE A 50 44.75 -2.59 -5.59
CA ILE A 50 45.45 -2.73 -6.86
C ILE A 50 46.72 -3.54 -6.61
N VAL A 51 46.92 -4.58 -7.41
CA VAL A 51 48.06 -5.48 -7.32
C VAL A 51 48.74 -5.63 -8.68
N PHE A 52 50.05 -5.82 -8.67
CA PHE A 52 50.79 -6.30 -9.82
C PHE A 52 50.75 -7.83 -9.82
N GLU A 53 50.18 -8.41 -10.87
CA GLU A 53 50.32 -9.84 -11.18
C GLU A 53 51.45 -10.00 -12.21
N THR A 54 52.44 -10.82 -11.89
CA THR A 54 53.50 -11.20 -12.83
C THR A 54 53.47 -12.70 -13.08
N ASP A 55 53.39 -13.08 -14.35
CA ASP A 55 53.56 -14.44 -14.84
C ASP A 55 54.87 -14.58 -15.65
N ASP A 56 55.07 -15.74 -16.30
CA ASP A 56 56.28 -16.02 -17.09
C ASP A 56 56.45 -15.11 -18.33
N GLN A 57 55.43 -14.34 -18.73
CA GLN A 57 55.42 -13.54 -19.96
C GLN A 57 55.24 -12.04 -19.75
N ARG A 58 54.49 -11.62 -18.73
CA ARG A 58 54.15 -10.20 -18.51
C ARG A 58 53.85 -9.87 -17.06
N THR A 59 53.94 -8.58 -16.75
CA THR A 59 53.38 -7.98 -15.55
C THR A 59 52.14 -7.17 -15.91
N THR A 60 51.05 -7.37 -15.18
CA THR A 60 49.77 -6.67 -15.40
C THR A 60 49.28 -6.10 -14.07
N ARG A 61 48.65 -4.91 -14.09
CA ARG A 61 47.93 -4.39 -12.92
C ARG A 61 46.51 -4.94 -12.91
N LEU A 62 46.09 -5.47 -11.77
CA LEU A 62 44.75 -6.02 -11.55
C LEU A 62 44.14 -5.43 -10.27
N VAL A 63 42.81 -5.45 -10.18
CA VAL A 63 42.11 -5.22 -8.92
C VAL A 63 41.89 -6.56 -8.25
N LEU A 64 42.44 -6.73 -7.05
CA LEU A 64 42.14 -7.85 -6.16
C LEU A 64 40.98 -7.46 -5.24
N LYS A 65 39.97 -8.32 -5.12
CA LYS A 65 38.88 -8.17 -4.14
C LYS A 65 38.71 -9.44 -3.31
N VAL A 66 38.55 -9.28 -2.00
CA VAL A 66 38.14 -10.34 -1.08
C VAL A 66 36.65 -10.18 -0.78
N VAL A 67 35.86 -11.13 -1.25
CA VAL A 67 34.40 -11.17 -1.12
C VAL A 67 34.05 -12.13 0.03
N PRO A 68 33.44 -11.66 1.13
CA PRO A 68 33.17 -12.50 2.29
C PRO A 68 32.06 -13.53 2.03
N LYS A 69 31.98 -14.51 2.93
CA LYS A 69 30.89 -15.49 2.96
C LYS A 69 29.56 -14.81 3.30
N GLY A 70 28.57 -14.93 2.42
CA GLY A 70 27.19 -14.49 2.68
C GLY A 70 26.17 -15.42 2.05
N ASP A 71 25.03 -15.61 2.70
CA ASP A 71 23.90 -16.45 2.27
C ASP A 71 23.04 -15.80 1.15
N GLY A 72 23.61 -14.84 0.39
CA GLY A 72 22.91 -14.01 -0.58
C GLY A 72 23.48 -14.05 -2.00
N PRO A 73 23.06 -13.14 -2.92
CA PRO A 73 23.43 -13.13 -4.34
C PRO A 73 24.93 -12.96 -4.67
N LEU A 74 25.81 -12.98 -3.66
CA LEU A 74 27.26 -12.76 -3.67
C LEU A 74 28.10 -14.06 -3.69
N GLY A 75 27.49 -15.23 -3.93
CA GLY A 75 28.18 -16.52 -4.17
C GLY A 75 28.60 -16.73 -5.64
N GLU A 76 28.74 -17.98 -6.10
CA GLU A 76 29.12 -18.31 -7.51
C GLU A 76 28.27 -17.59 -8.57
N ALA A 77 26.99 -17.36 -8.26
CA ALA A 77 26.06 -16.62 -9.13
C ALA A 77 26.50 -15.16 -9.38
N ALA A 78 27.22 -14.53 -8.45
CA ALA A 78 27.75 -13.17 -8.60
C ALA A 78 28.80 -13.10 -9.72
N PHE A 79 29.70 -14.08 -9.77
CA PHE A 79 30.73 -14.16 -10.81
C PHE A 79 30.11 -14.42 -12.17
N ALA A 80 29.07 -15.27 -12.23
CA ALA A 80 28.31 -15.51 -13.45
C ALA A 80 27.62 -14.22 -13.95
N ARG A 81 27.03 -13.42 -13.04
CA ARG A 81 26.44 -12.12 -13.41
C ARG A 81 27.49 -11.11 -13.89
N HIS A 82 28.65 -11.06 -13.23
CA HIS A 82 29.76 -10.20 -13.67
C HIS A 82 30.24 -10.57 -15.08
N ARG A 83 30.53 -11.84 -15.35
CA ARG A 83 30.93 -12.31 -16.69
C ARG A 83 29.86 -11.95 -17.73
N ARG A 84 28.60 -12.22 -17.40
CA ARG A 84 27.46 -11.87 -18.26
C ARG A 84 27.34 -10.37 -18.55
N ALA A 85 27.63 -9.51 -17.57
CA ALA A 85 27.64 -8.06 -17.77
C ALA A 85 28.63 -7.62 -18.83
N TYR A 86 29.84 -8.21 -18.80
CA TYR A 86 30.89 -7.97 -19.78
C TYR A 86 30.51 -8.53 -21.16
N ASP A 87 30.02 -9.77 -21.21
CA ASP A 87 29.70 -10.47 -22.46
C ASP A 87 28.51 -9.84 -23.22
N GLU A 88 27.52 -9.29 -22.50
CA GLU A 88 26.33 -8.68 -23.12
C GLU A 88 26.49 -7.18 -23.40
N ALA A 89 27.52 -6.53 -22.84
CA ALA A 89 27.81 -5.12 -23.13
C ALA A 89 28.34 -4.95 -24.56
N PRO A 90 28.05 -3.80 -25.23
CA PRO A 90 28.66 -3.53 -26.53
C PRO A 90 30.18 -3.51 -26.40
N VAL A 91 30.88 -4.12 -27.36
CA VAL A 91 32.33 -4.41 -27.26
C VAL A 91 33.15 -3.18 -26.89
N ALA A 92 32.86 -2.02 -27.49
CA ALA A 92 33.55 -0.77 -27.18
C ALA A 92 33.28 -0.30 -25.75
N PHE A 93 32.02 -0.37 -25.30
CA PHE A 93 31.65 0.02 -23.94
C PHE A 93 32.29 -0.90 -22.88
N ALA A 94 32.28 -2.21 -23.12
CA ALA A 94 32.89 -3.19 -22.22
C ALA A 94 34.38 -2.94 -22.05
N ALA A 95 35.11 -2.69 -23.15
CA ALA A 95 36.54 -2.42 -23.13
C ALA A 95 36.89 -1.11 -22.39
N ASP A 96 36.09 -0.06 -22.60
CA ASP A 96 36.37 1.28 -22.05
C ASP A 96 35.89 1.45 -20.60
N HIS A 97 34.82 0.74 -20.19
CA HIS A 97 34.08 1.06 -18.97
C HIS A 97 33.85 -0.09 -17.99
N LEU A 98 33.99 -1.37 -18.40
CA LEU A 98 33.69 -2.51 -17.52
C LEU A 98 34.94 -3.29 -17.15
N SER A 99 35.10 -3.60 -15.85
CA SER A 99 36.13 -4.54 -15.43
C SER A 99 35.77 -5.97 -15.86
N ALA A 100 36.75 -6.74 -16.34
CA ALA A 100 36.57 -8.15 -16.67
C ALA A 100 37.15 -9.02 -15.55
N LEU A 101 36.44 -10.07 -15.13
CA LEU A 101 37.02 -11.06 -14.22
C LEU A 101 38.19 -11.77 -14.91
N VAL A 102 39.32 -11.82 -14.21
CA VAL A 102 40.53 -12.50 -14.66
C VAL A 102 40.69 -13.76 -13.83
N ASN A 103 40.87 -14.89 -14.52
CA ASN A 103 40.99 -16.22 -13.91
C ASN A 103 39.73 -16.70 -13.19
N GLU A 104 39.81 -17.91 -12.65
CA GLU A 104 38.76 -18.45 -11.81
C GLU A 104 38.85 -17.89 -10.39
N PRO A 105 37.71 -17.56 -9.74
CA PRO A 105 37.66 -17.16 -8.34
C PRO A 105 38.34 -18.18 -7.42
N ILE A 106 39.13 -17.69 -6.47
CA ILE A 106 39.81 -18.55 -5.49
C ILE A 106 38.90 -18.67 -4.27
N ARG A 107 38.53 -19.91 -3.92
CA ARG A 107 37.75 -20.21 -2.73
C ARG A 107 38.66 -20.21 -1.50
N VAL A 108 38.22 -19.57 -0.43
CA VAL A 108 38.87 -19.58 0.88
C VAL A 108 38.10 -20.53 1.81
N ASP A 109 38.81 -21.19 2.74
CA ASP A 109 38.23 -22.20 3.64
C ASP A 109 37.13 -21.67 4.57
N ASP A 110 37.14 -20.37 4.88
CA ASP A 110 36.07 -19.71 5.64
C ASP A 110 34.79 -19.47 4.80
N GLY A 111 34.82 -19.82 3.51
CA GLY A 111 33.75 -19.64 2.54
C GLY A 111 33.75 -18.29 1.83
N SER A 112 34.76 -17.44 2.06
CA SER A 112 35.00 -16.23 1.25
C SER A 112 35.67 -16.56 -0.09
N TRP A 113 35.76 -15.56 -0.97
CA TRP A 113 36.34 -15.67 -2.29
C TRP A 113 37.36 -14.56 -2.55
N ILE A 114 38.42 -14.87 -3.29
CA ILE A 114 39.35 -13.88 -3.83
C ILE A 114 39.13 -13.83 -5.34
N VAL A 115 38.90 -12.64 -5.87
CA VAL A 115 38.71 -12.39 -7.30
C VAL A 115 39.68 -11.35 -7.81
N PHE A 116 40.06 -11.53 -9.07
CA PHE A 116 40.85 -10.58 -9.82
C PHE A 116 40.02 -9.99 -10.94
N GLU A 117 40.13 -8.69 -11.13
CA GLU A 117 39.48 -7.95 -12.20
C GLU A 117 40.51 -7.15 -13.00
N THR A 118 40.35 -7.05 -14.31
CA THR A 118 41.08 -6.08 -15.10
C THR A 118 40.67 -4.68 -14.68
N ILE A 119 41.58 -3.73 -14.86
CA ILE A 119 41.19 -2.32 -14.81
C ILE A 119 40.76 -1.97 -16.25
N ALA A 120 39.54 -1.47 -16.40
CA ALA A 120 39.07 -0.98 -17.70
C ALA A 120 39.91 0.24 -18.12
N GLY A 121 40.20 0.37 -19.42
CA GLY A 121 41.08 1.41 -19.96
C GLY A 121 42.57 1.31 -19.58
N ASP A 122 43.39 2.19 -20.15
CA ASP A 122 44.86 2.10 -20.06
C ASP A 122 45.49 2.88 -18.89
N ASP A 123 44.71 3.66 -18.11
CA ASP A 123 45.25 4.66 -17.17
C ASP A 123 44.60 4.60 -15.77
N THR A 124 45.31 3.99 -14.83
CA THR A 124 44.87 3.77 -13.45
C THR A 124 45.33 4.86 -12.49
N GLU A 125 46.28 5.70 -12.90
CA GLU A 125 46.91 6.71 -12.04
C GLU A 125 46.11 8.02 -12.02
N ASP A 126 45.32 8.24 -13.08
CA ASP A 126 44.49 9.43 -13.25
C ASP A 126 43.02 9.24 -12.86
N VAL A 127 42.64 8.13 -12.20
CA VAL A 127 41.25 7.84 -11.82
C VAL A 127 41.00 7.88 -10.31
N MET A 128 39.81 8.32 -9.91
CA MET A 128 39.39 8.36 -8.50
C MET A 128 37.92 7.94 -8.35
N ALA A 129 37.58 7.32 -7.21
CA ALA A 129 36.19 7.01 -6.89
C ALA A 129 35.35 8.29 -6.77
N LEU A 130 34.18 8.29 -7.39
CA LEU A 130 33.25 9.42 -7.38
C LEU A 130 32.82 9.77 -5.95
N GLY A 131 32.67 8.78 -5.06
CA GLY A 131 32.39 9.00 -3.64
C GLY A 131 33.54 9.70 -2.88
N THR A 132 34.80 9.47 -3.28
CA THR A 132 35.95 10.17 -2.70
C THR A 132 35.97 11.64 -3.15
N LEU A 133 35.65 11.91 -4.43
CA LEU A 133 35.46 13.27 -4.93
C LEU A 133 34.36 14.01 -4.15
N LEU A 134 33.22 13.37 -3.94
CA LEU A 134 32.09 13.93 -3.18
C LEU A 134 32.50 14.30 -1.75
N ARG A 135 33.10 13.37 -0.99
CA ARG A 135 33.58 13.66 0.37
C ARG A 135 34.60 14.81 0.42
N THR A 136 35.49 14.87 -0.56
CA THR A 136 36.48 15.97 -0.66
C THR A 136 35.78 17.30 -0.93
N MET A 137 34.78 17.31 -1.81
CA MET A 137 33.96 18.49 -2.11
C MET A 137 33.18 18.99 -0.88
N LEU A 138 32.69 18.06 -0.04
CA LEU A 138 31.94 18.36 1.19
C LEU A 138 32.82 18.74 2.39
N GLY A 139 34.16 18.75 2.24
CA GLY A 139 35.08 19.19 3.29
C GLY A 139 35.60 18.09 4.23
N GLY A 140 35.51 16.81 3.83
CA GLY A 140 36.12 15.70 4.56
C GLY A 140 37.66 15.78 4.59
N PRO A 141 38.33 15.02 5.49
CA PRO A 141 39.78 15.06 5.64
C PRO A 141 40.47 14.69 4.32
N ALA A 142 41.16 15.66 3.72
CA ALA A 142 41.98 15.49 2.53
C ALA A 142 43.24 14.69 2.89
N SER A 143 43.11 13.36 3.00
CA SER A 143 44.23 12.46 3.30
C SER A 143 45.13 12.16 2.09
N LEU A 144 44.77 12.65 0.89
CA LEU A 144 45.53 12.38 -0.33
C LEU A 144 46.16 13.68 -0.85
N SER A 145 47.46 13.81 -0.56
CA SER A 145 48.35 14.88 -0.96
C SER A 145 48.36 15.08 -2.49
N GLY A 146 47.93 16.26 -2.94
CA GLY A 146 48.06 16.71 -4.33
C GLY A 146 46.81 16.66 -5.21
N LEU A 147 45.61 16.46 -4.62
CA LEU A 147 44.35 16.52 -5.35
C LEU A 147 43.82 17.95 -5.47
N THR A 148 43.49 18.36 -6.70
CA THR A 148 42.76 19.59 -7.00
C THR A 148 41.39 19.54 -6.35
N ARG A 149 40.98 20.61 -5.65
CA ARG A 149 39.63 20.76 -5.10
C ARG A 149 38.63 20.56 -6.24
N CYS A 150 37.77 19.54 -6.15
CA CYS A 150 36.78 19.24 -7.19
C CYS A 150 35.82 20.42 -7.32
N ASP A 151 35.71 20.99 -8.52
CA ASP A 151 34.72 22.04 -8.78
C ASP A 151 33.31 21.42 -8.71
N PRO A 152 32.35 22.03 -7.99
CA PRO A 152 31.03 21.44 -7.84
C PRO A 152 30.22 21.35 -9.14
N ARG A 153 30.49 22.23 -10.13
CA ARG A 153 29.85 22.12 -11.45
C ARG A 153 30.47 21.01 -12.27
N GLU A 154 31.79 20.87 -12.24
CA GLU A 154 32.48 19.74 -12.87
C GLU A 154 32.00 18.40 -12.31
N PHE A 155 31.78 18.32 -10.99
CA PHE A 155 31.22 17.12 -10.36
C PHE A 155 29.81 16.79 -10.87
N ALA A 156 28.92 17.80 -10.93
CA ALA A 156 27.57 17.64 -11.44
C ALA A 156 27.56 17.18 -12.91
N GLN A 157 28.37 17.84 -13.75
CA GLN A 157 28.55 17.47 -15.16
C GLN A 157 29.08 16.05 -15.31
N ALA A 158 30.02 15.63 -14.46
CA ALA A 158 30.55 14.28 -14.49
C ALA A 158 29.47 13.24 -14.18
N CYS A 159 28.58 13.51 -13.22
CA CYS A 159 27.44 12.64 -12.90
C CYS A 159 26.45 12.54 -14.08
N GLY A 160 26.11 13.67 -14.73
CA GLY A 160 25.24 13.68 -15.90
C GLY A 160 25.85 12.96 -17.11
N GLN A 161 27.14 13.16 -17.37
CA GLN A 161 27.87 12.47 -18.43
C GLN A 161 27.95 10.96 -18.21
N LEU A 162 28.23 10.52 -16.98
CA LEU A 162 28.25 9.12 -16.58
C LEU A 162 26.90 8.45 -16.86
N VAL A 163 25.81 9.01 -16.34
CA VAL A 163 24.46 8.47 -16.54
C VAL A 163 24.08 8.49 -18.02
N GLY A 164 24.41 9.57 -18.73
CA GLY A 164 24.17 9.69 -20.16
C GLY A 164 24.85 8.59 -20.97
N ARG A 165 26.15 8.34 -20.74
CA ARG A 165 26.91 7.29 -21.44
C ARG A 165 26.41 5.89 -21.11
N ILE A 166 26.08 5.62 -19.84
CA ILE A 166 25.46 4.34 -19.45
C ILE A 166 24.18 4.11 -20.27
N LEU A 167 23.29 5.08 -20.34
CA LEU A 167 22.04 4.93 -21.06
C LEU A 167 22.24 4.87 -22.59
N GLU A 168 23.07 5.74 -23.14
CA GLU A 168 23.29 5.88 -24.60
C GLU A 168 24.13 4.74 -25.20
N GLU A 169 25.10 4.20 -24.45
CA GLU A 169 26.07 3.24 -24.99
C GLU A 169 25.97 1.84 -24.38
N TRP A 170 25.67 1.69 -23.09
CA TRP A 170 25.53 0.37 -22.49
C TRP A 170 24.13 -0.20 -22.73
N VAL A 171 23.11 0.62 -22.43
CA VAL A 171 21.70 0.28 -22.60
C VAL A 171 21.24 0.49 -24.06
N GLU A 172 21.87 1.44 -24.76
CA GLU A 172 21.65 1.82 -26.17
C GLU A 172 20.32 2.52 -26.43
N ARG A 173 19.19 1.81 -26.26
CA ARG A 173 17.85 2.35 -26.56
C ARG A 173 16.83 1.91 -25.53
N PRO A 174 15.84 2.76 -25.22
CA PRO A 174 14.78 2.40 -24.29
C PRO A 174 13.96 1.23 -24.84
N ARG A 175 13.78 0.21 -24.02
CA ARG A 175 12.96 -0.97 -24.30
C ARG A 175 12.16 -1.32 -23.06
N THR A 176 11.02 -1.98 -23.27
CA THR A 176 10.18 -2.45 -22.19
C THR A 176 10.28 -3.96 -22.03
N ALA A 177 10.24 -4.45 -20.79
CA ALA A 177 10.18 -5.88 -20.52
C ALA A 177 8.96 -6.53 -21.22
N ALA A 178 9.12 -7.79 -21.63
CA ALA A 178 8.05 -8.55 -22.29
C ALA A 178 6.83 -8.80 -21.39
N ARG A 179 7.05 -8.89 -20.08
CA ARG A 179 5.99 -9.03 -19.07
C ARG A 179 6.02 -7.82 -18.14
N PRO A 180 4.86 -7.22 -17.84
CA PRO A 180 4.79 -6.17 -16.83
C PRO A 180 4.97 -6.78 -15.43
N LEU A 181 5.42 -5.98 -14.48
CA LEU A 181 5.54 -6.36 -13.06
C LEU A 181 4.41 -5.72 -12.25
N SER A 182 3.96 -6.34 -11.17
CA SER A 182 3.11 -5.63 -10.19
C SER A 182 3.89 -4.45 -9.59
N VAL A 183 3.19 -3.41 -9.11
CA VAL A 183 3.85 -2.29 -8.42
C VAL A 183 4.69 -2.80 -7.23
N ALA A 184 4.17 -3.77 -6.48
CA ALA A 184 4.88 -4.38 -5.36
C ALA A 184 6.15 -5.11 -5.81
N ASP A 185 6.07 -5.91 -6.88
CA ASP A 185 7.24 -6.63 -7.40
C ASP A 185 8.30 -5.69 -7.98
N PHE A 186 7.88 -4.61 -8.65
CA PHE A 186 8.82 -3.60 -9.11
C PHE A 186 9.61 -3.02 -7.93
N VAL A 187 8.94 -2.58 -6.86
CA VAL A 187 9.61 -2.01 -5.68
C VAL A 187 10.51 -3.06 -5.00
N ARG A 188 10.06 -4.33 -4.91
CA ARG A 188 10.87 -5.44 -4.37
C ARG A 188 12.16 -5.69 -5.15
N CYS A 189 12.21 -5.38 -6.46
CA CYS A 189 13.42 -5.53 -7.25
C CYS A 189 14.58 -4.61 -6.79
N HIS A 190 14.31 -3.61 -5.95
CA HIS A 190 15.32 -2.73 -5.35
C HIS A 190 15.82 -3.22 -3.99
N LEU A 191 15.19 -4.23 -3.40
CA LEU A 191 15.54 -4.75 -2.09
C LEU A 191 16.47 -5.97 -2.23
N PRO A 192 17.59 -6.01 -1.49
CA PRO A 192 18.58 -7.09 -1.59
C PRO A 192 18.05 -8.47 -1.19
N GLU A 193 17.12 -8.53 -0.24
CA GLU A 193 16.50 -9.75 0.30
C GLU A 193 15.02 -9.49 0.63
N ARG A 194 14.24 -10.56 0.85
CA ARG A 194 12.87 -10.43 1.32
C ARG A 194 12.86 -9.78 2.71
N ILE A 195 11.79 -9.08 3.05
CA ILE A 195 11.59 -8.54 4.41
C ILE A 195 11.34 -9.72 5.34
N GLU A 196 12.41 -10.27 5.93
CA GLU A 196 12.37 -11.47 6.76
C GLU A 196 12.31 -11.15 8.27
N PRO A 197 11.68 -12.02 9.08
CA PRO A 197 11.64 -11.86 10.53
C PRO A 197 13.02 -11.69 11.15
N GLY A 198 13.23 -10.56 11.85
CA GLY A 198 14.49 -10.22 12.51
C GLY A 198 15.31 -9.12 11.80
N THR A 199 15.01 -8.83 10.53
CA THR A 199 15.61 -7.69 9.82
C THR A 199 15.11 -6.34 10.34
N VAL A 200 15.89 -5.28 10.17
CA VAL A 200 15.49 -3.90 10.54
C VAL A 200 14.22 -3.50 9.79
N LEU A 201 14.11 -3.81 8.50
CA LEU A 201 12.92 -3.52 7.69
C LEU A 201 11.68 -4.25 8.19
N HIS A 202 11.81 -5.51 8.62
CA HIS A 202 10.68 -6.25 9.19
C HIS A 202 10.22 -5.66 10.54
N ARG A 203 11.15 -5.16 11.36
CA ARG A 203 10.79 -4.47 12.61
C ARG A 203 10.11 -3.13 12.33
N LEU A 204 10.59 -2.38 11.33
CA LEU A 204 9.99 -1.10 10.93
C LEU A 204 8.63 -1.27 10.26
N SER A 205 8.42 -2.31 9.46
CA SER A 205 7.09 -2.61 8.90
C SER A 205 6.10 -2.96 10.01
N ALA A 206 6.54 -3.68 11.06
CA ALA A 206 5.72 -4.01 12.21
C ALA A 206 5.30 -2.79 13.07
N THR A 207 6.02 -1.67 12.98
CA THR A 207 5.63 -0.41 13.64
C THR A 207 4.77 0.50 12.77
N HIS A 208 4.63 0.21 11.47
CA HIS A 208 3.85 0.97 10.50
C HIS A 208 2.84 0.05 9.80
N THR A 209 1.77 -0.34 10.51
CA THR A 209 0.86 -1.44 10.13
C THR A 209 -0.41 -1.02 9.35
N GLY A 210 -0.62 0.28 9.11
CA GLY A 210 -1.76 0.79 8.34
C GLY A 210 -1.41 1.11 6.89
N ASP A 211 -2.41 1.22 6.02
CA ASP A 211 -2.18 1.60 4.61
C ASP A 211 -1.61 3.01 4.46
N TRP A 212 -1.79 3.88 5.44
CA TRP A 212 -1.34 5.28 5.41
C TRP A 212 -0.49 5.59 6.64
N ILE A 213 0.59 6.34 6.44
CA ILE A 213 1.43 6.88 7.52
C ILE A 213 1.31 8.40 7.58
N THR A 214 1.46 8.95 8.77
CA THR A 214 1.49 10.40 9.00
C THR A 214 2.95 10.83 9.07
N LEU A 215 3.37 11.72 8.18
CA LEU A 215 4.79 12.10 8.04
C LEU A 215 5.17 13.36 8.83
N ASP A 216 4.19 14.19 9.23
CA ASP A 216 4.43 15.48 9.89
C ASP A 216 3.45 15.78 11.03
N ALA A 217 3.85 16.71 11.91
CA ALA A 217 3.03 17.23 13.01
C ALA A 217 1.74 17.95 12.54
N ASP A 218 1.69 18.37 11.27
CA ASP A 218 0.55 19.05 10.65
C ASP A 218 -0.53 18.07 10.13
N GLY A 219 -0.36 16.75 10.32
CA GLY A 219 -1.40 15.75 10.08
C GLY A 219 -1.56 15.29 8.62
N GLY A 220 -0.61 15.60 7.73
CA GLY A 220 -0.58 15.09 6.36
C GLY A 220 -0.40 13.57 6.31
N ARG A 221 -1.31 12.86 5.62
CA ARG A 221 -1.22 11.41 5.40
C ARG A 221 -0.59 11.10 4.04
N ALA A 222 0.36 10.18 4.02
CA ALA A 222 0.98 9.65 2.80
C ALA A 222 0.81 8.12 2.75
N PRO A 223 0.81 7.50 1.55
CA PRO A 223 0.78 6.05 1.42
C PRO A 223 1.91 5.41 2.22
N ASN A 224 1.61 4.35 2.98
CA ASN A 224 2.62 3.58 3.67
C ASN A 224 3.48 2.80 2.65
N PRO A 225 4.80 3.06 2.58
CA PRO A 225 5.70 2.33 1.68
C PRO A 225 5.72 0.81 1.93
N PHE A 226 5.53 0.38 3.18
CA PHE A 226 5.46 -1.04 3.53
C PHE A 226 4.15 -1.69 3.04
N ALA A 227 3.03 -0.98 3.16
CA ALA A 227 1.76 -1.45 2.59
C ALA A 227 1.80 -1.51 1.05
N LEU A 228 2.53 -0.59 0.41
CA LEU A 228 2.78 -0.64 -1.05
C LEU A 228 3.60 -1.88 -1.44
N LEU A 229 4.60 -2.24 -0.64
CA LEU A 229 5.37 -3.48 -0.80
C LEU A 229 4.54 -4.75 -0.56
N GLU A 230 3.48 -4.68 0.23
CA GLU A 230 2.55 -5.79 0.48
C GLU A 230 1.40 -5.83 -0.54
N GLY A 231 1.33 -4.86 -1.45
CA GLY A 231 0.33 -4.81 -2.52
C GLY A 231 -1.00 -4.16 -2.13
N ALA A 232 -1.09 -3.48 -0.98
CA ALA A 232 -2.34 -2.93 -0.43
C ALA A 232 -3.08 -1.95 -1.38
N PHE A 233 -2.35 -1.24 -2.23
CA PHE A 233 -2.90 -0.22 -3.13
C PHE A 233 -3.25 -0.73 -4.52
N TYR A 234 -2.49 -1.67 -5.07
CA TYR A 234 -2.57 -2.04 -6.49
C TYR A 234 -2.84 -3.53 -6.71
N GLY A 235 -2.71 -4.36 -5.68
CA GLY A 235 -2.76 -5.82 -5.80
C GLY A 235 -1.82 -6.36 -6.87
N ASP A 236 -2.18 -7.50 -7.46
CA ASP A 236 -1.46 -8.11 -8.57
C ASP A 236 -1.89 -7.55 -9.95
N GLU A 237 -3.02 -6.85 -10.01
CA GLU A 237 -3.60 -6.32 -11.27
C GLU A 237 -3.02 -4.95 -11.67
N GLY A 238 -2.60 -4.13 -10.69
CA GLY A 238 -1.90 -2.88 -10.95
C GLY A 238 -0.44 -3.13 -11.34
N THR A 239 -0.20 -3.16 -12.66
CA THR A 239 1.10 -3.50 -13.23
C THR A 239 1.79 -2.31 -13.89
N VAL A 240 3.13 -2.35 -13.89
CA VAL A 240 4.01 -1.36 -14.49
C VAL A 240 4.77 -2.00 -15.64
N ARG A 241 4.70 -1.36 -16.81
CA ARG A 241 5.51 -1.73 -17.96
C ARG A 241 6.95 -1.26 -17.74
N VAL A 242 7.79 -2.15 -17.22
CA VAL A 242 9.16 -1.87 -16.83
C VAL A 242 9.99 -1.45 -18.05
N LEU A 243 10.65 -0.29 -17.99
CA LEU A 243 11.75 0.04 -18.88
C LEU A 243 12.95 -0.77 -18.42
N ALA A 244 13.22 -1.84 -19.17
CA ALA A 244 14.12 -2.90 -18.78
C ALA A 244 15.28 -3.02 -19.76
N GLY A 245 16.44 -3.31 -19.20
CA GLY A 245 17.64 -3.55 -19.97
C GLY A 245 18.82 -3.87 -19.05
N LYS A 246 20.01 -3.63 -19.56
CA LYS A 246 21.29 -3.87 -18.88
C LYS A 246 21.43 -2.89 -17.71
N ALA A 247 21.09 -3.35 -16.51
CA ALA A 247 21.20 -2.58 -15.27
C ALA A 247 22.40 -3.07 -14.45
N HIS A 248 23.20 -2.14 -13.93
CA HIS A 248 24.29 -2.42 -12.99
C HIS A 248 23.75 -3.04 -11.71
N GLY A 249 22.59 -2.57 -11.23
CA GLY A 249 21.93 -3.11 -10.04
C GLY A 249 22.49 -2.61 -8.71
N ASN A 250 23.59 -1.85 -8.72
CA ASN A 250 24.24 -1.29 -7.53
C ASN A 250 25.08 -0.05 -7.88
N LEU A 251 24.58 0.83 -8.75
CA LEU A 251 25.30 2.03 -9.12
C LEU A 251 25.31 3.03 -7.95
N ARG A 252 26.47 3.14 -7.29
CA ARG A 252 26.74 4.07 -6.20
C ARG A 252 28.08 4.78 -6.45
N PRO A 253 28.31 5.98 -5.89
CA PRO A 253 29.55 6.74 -6.12
C PRO A 253 30.84 5.98 -5.80
N GLU A 254 30.80 5.02 -4.88
CA GLU A 254 31.96 4.18 -4.53
C GLU A 254 32.29 3.15 -5.63
N ASN A 255 31.29 2.74 -6.41
CA ASN A 255 31.43 1.76 -7.49
C ASN A 255 31.75 2.40 -8.84
N VAL A 256 32.07 3.69 -8.87
CA VAL A 256 32.42 4.42 -10.10
C VAL A 256 33.75 5.11 -9.92
N LEU A 257 34.73 4.71 -10.73
CA LEU A 257 35.98 5.46 -10.89
C LEU A 257 35.81 6.43 -12.05
N VAL A 258 36.21 7.68 -11.87
CA VAL A 258 36.20 8.70 -12.93
C VAL A 258 37.59 9.26 -13.13
N ARG A 259 37.94 9.62 -14.36
CA ARG A 259 39.20 10.30 -14.66
C ARG A 259 39.20 11.71 -14.06
N VAL A 260 40.25 12.06 -13.32
CA VAL A 260 40.43 13.34 -12.61
C VAL A 260 41.59 14.19 -13.13
N ARG A 261 42.43 13.65 -14.02
CA ARG A 261 43.57 14.36 -14.63
C ARG A 261 43.55 14.24 -16.16
N PRO A 262 43.88 15.30 -16.92
CA PRO A 262 44.23 16.66 -16.46
C PRO A 262 43.04 17.43 -15.85
N SER A 263 41.81 16.95 -16.06
CA SER A 263 40.58 17.49 -15.47
C SER A 263 39.58 16.36 -15.21
N LEU A 264 38.55 16.64 -14.42
CA LEU A 264 37.45 15.71 -14.18
C LEU A 264 36.68 15.44 -15.50
N CYS A 265 36.49 14.18 -15.85
CA CYS A 265 35.81 13.77 -17.08
C CYS A 265 34.83 12.62 -16.80
N GLY A 266 33.52 12.91 -16.81
CA GLY A 266 32.48 11.91 -16.59
C GLY A 266 32.22 11.00 -17.79
N THR A 267 32.82 11.26 -18.94
CA THR A 267 32.78 10.34 -20.10
C THR A 267 33.88 9.29 -20.07
N ARG A 268 34.85 9.41 -19.15
CA ARG A 268 35.93 8.44 -18.94
C ARG A 268 35.81 7.90 -17.52
N PHE A 269 35.07 6.82 -17.39
CA PHE A 269 34.76 6.19 -16.11
C PHE A 269 34.90 4.67 -16.19
N HIS A 270 34.99 4.03 -15.03
CA HIS A 270 35.01 2.58 -14.88
C HIS A 270 33.98 2.17 -13.84
N LEU A 271 33.10 1.24 -14.23
CA LEU A 271 32.11 0.65 -13.35
C LEU A 271 32.72 -0.56 -12.63
N LEU A 272 32.58 -0.55 -11.32
CA LEU A 272 33.05 -1.60 -10.42
C LEU A 272 31.86 -2.36 -9.85
N ASP A 273 32.07 -3.60 -9.41
CA ASP A 273 31.04 -4.41 -8.71
C ASP A 273 29.82 -4.73 -9.60
N LEU A 274 30.06 -5.54 -10.64
CA LEU A 274 29.02 -6.04 -11.55
C LEU A 274 28.30 -7.28 -10.99
N ALA A 275 28.47 -7.61 -9.71
CA ALA A 275 27.88 -8.79 -9.07
C ALA A 275 26.35 -8.79 -9.03
N ARG A 276 25.75 -7.59 -9.12
CA ARG A 276 24.29 -7.35 -9.15
C ARG A 276 23.75 -7.03 -10.54
N TYR A 277 24.56 -7.22 -11.59
CA TYR A 277 24.14 -6.99 -12.96
C TYR A 277 22.87 -7.77 -13.30
N GLU A 278 21.92 -7.07 -13.92
CA GLU A 278 20.67 -7.65 -14.36
C GLU A 278 20.39 -7.23 -15.82
N PRO A 279 20.32 -8.16 -16.77
CA PRO A 279 20.17 -7.86 -18.19
C PRO A 279 18.78 -7.40 -18.60
N GLY A 280 17.79 -7.63 -17.74
CA GLY A 280 16.41 -7.16 -17.86
C GLY A 280 15.98 -6.36 -16.62
N GLY A 281 16.94 -5.73 -15.93
CA GLY A 281 16.67 -4.97 -14.72
C GLY A 281 15.98 -3.65 -15.01
N ALA A 282 15.28 -3.11 -14.00
CA ALA A 282 14.64 -1.79 -14.09
C ALA A 282 15.70 -0.69 -14.26
N LEU A 283 15.66 0.02 -15.39
CA LEU A 283 16.71 0.98 -15.77
C LEU A 283 16.75 2.24 -14.89
N THR A 284 15.65 2.58 -14.22
CA THR A 284 15.60 3.68 -13.25
C THR A 284 16.37 3.36 -11.96
N ARG A 285 16.72 2.09 -11.72
CA ARG A 285 17.45 1.65 -10.51
C ARG A 285 18.81 2.32 -10.39
N ASP A 286 19.57 2.39 -11.47
CA ASP A 286 20.95 2.88 -11.41
C ASP A 286 21.02 4.42 -11.23
N PRO A 287 20.30 5.24 -12.01
CA PRO A 287 20.29 6.69 -11.79
C PRO A 287 19.73 7.09 -10.42
N VAL A 288 18.66 6.43 -9.95
CA VAL A 288 18.09 6.68 -8.61
C VAL A 288 19.07 6.24 -7.52
N GLY A 289 19.72 5.09 -7.70
CA GLY A 289 20.77 4.59 -6.80
C GLY A 289 21.89 5.60 -6.64
N LEU A 290 22.43 6.10 -7.76
CA LEU A 290 23.50 7.10 -7.75
C LEU A 290 23.07 8.36 -6.99
N VAL A 291 21.90 8.92 -7.33
CA VAL A 291 21.38 10.15 -6.72
C VAL A 291 21.15 9.98 -5.22
N LEU A 292 20.58 8.86 -4.77
CA LEU A 292 20.29 8.68 -3.34
C LEU A 292 21.53 8.44 -2.48
N HIS A 293 22.59 7.80 -2.98
CA HIS A 293 23.85 7.72 -2.24
C HIS A 293 24.57 9.09 -2.20
N ILE A 294 24.44 9.92 -3.23
CA ILE A 294 24.93 11.30 -3.18
C ILE A 294 24.13 12.10 -2.15
N ALA A 295 22.80 11.95 -2.15
CA ALA A 295 21.92 12.59 -1.18
C ALA A 295 22.23 12.15 0.26
N GLU A 296 22.47 10.87 0.50
CA GLU A 296 22.87 10.32 1.80
C GLU A 296 24.09 11.05 2.37
N GLN A 297 25.16 11.22 1.58
CA GLN A 297 26.34 11.96 2.02
C GLN A 297 26.06 13.46 2.19
N ALA A 298 25.15 14.03 1.38
CA ALA A 298 24.72 15.42 1.51
C ALA A 298 23.93 15.66 2.81
N LEU A 299 23.17 14.67 3.30
CA LEU A 299 22.37 14.82 4.51
C LEU A 299 23.21 15.20 5.72
N GLU A 300 24.52 14.93 5.77
CA GLU A 300 25.36 15.38 6.88
C GLU A 300 25.49 16.90 6.97
N VAL A 301 25.39 17.60 5.83
CA VAL A 301 25.63 19.05 5.74
C VAL A 301 24.37 19.88 5.53
N LEU A 302 23.22 19.25 5.24
CA LEU A 302 21.95 19.94 4.99
C LEU A 302 21.18 20.29 6.28
N GLY A 303 20.61 21.49 6.31
CA GLY A 303 19.63 21.91 7.32
C GLY A 303 18.24 21.32 7.08
N ASP A 304 17.35 21.37 8.09
CA ASP A 304 16.02 20.72 8.02
C ASP A 304 15.16 21.20 6.84
N LEU A 305 15.21 22.51 6.54
CA LEU A 305 14.46 23.07 5.41
C LEU A 305 14.98 22.57 4.04
N GLU A 306 16.30 22.42 3.92
CA GLU A 306 16.95 21.90 2.71
C GLU A 306 16.70 20.40 2.56
N ARG A 307 16.66 19.65 3.67
CA ARG A 307 16.27 18.23 3.69
C ARG A 307 14.85 18.03 3.19
N SER A 308 13.90 18.86 3.62
CA SER A 308 12.53 18.80 3.11
C SER A 308 12.46 19.21 1.63
N ALA A 309 13.18 20.27 1.23
CA ALA A 309 13.26 20.68 -0.17
C ALA A 309 13.89 19.61 -1.07
N LEU A 310 14.80 18.78 -0.54
CA LEU A 310 15.42 17.68 -1.28
C LEU A 310 14.41 16.56 -1.56
N ILE A 311 13.53 16.26 -0.61
CA ILE A 311 12.41 15.32 -0.86
C ILE A 311 11.53 15.85 -2.01
N ASP A 312 11.13 17.12 -1.95
CA ASP A 312 10.31 17.75 -3.00
C ASP A 312 11.01 17.70 -4.36
N ALA A 313 12.32 17.98 -4.41
CA ALA A 313 13.11 17.95 -5.64
C ALA A 313 13.26 16.54 -6.23
N LEU A 314 13.38 15.51 -5.40
CA LEU A 314 13.51 14.11 -5.86
C LEU A 314 12.16 13.55 -6.33
N VAL A 315 11.07 13.88 -5.63
CA VAL A 315 9.71 13.39 -5.90
C VAL A 315 9.05 14.18 -7.04
N GLN A 316 9.31 15.47 -7.15
CA GLN A 316 8.73 16.35 -8.17
C GLN A 316 9.81 17.23 -8.83
N PRO A 317 10.71 16.67 -9.66
CA PRO A 317 11.84 17.43 -10.21
C PRO A 317 11.45 18.71 -10.96
N GLU A 318 10.27 18.70 -11.59
CA GLU A 318 9.74 19.78 -12.41
C GLU A 318 8.89 20.83 -11.65
N GLN A 319 8.54 20.56 -10.39
CA GLN A 319 7.79 21.47 -9.50
C GLN A 319 8.50 21.71 -8.16
N GLY A 320 9.65 21.07 -7.96
CA GLY A 320 10.36 20.99 -6.69
C GLY A 320 11.13 22.24 -6.33
N ARG A 321 11.55 22.32 -5.08
CA ARG A 321 12.21 23.49 -4.48
C ARG A 321 13.73 23.48 -4.73
N LEU A 322 14.16 23.23 -5.97
CA LEU A 322 15.60 23.16 -6.33
C LEU A 322 16.38 24.42 -5.93
N ALA A 323 15.75 25.60 -6.00
CA ALA A 323 16.34 26.87 -5.58
C ALA A 323 16.65 26.96 -4.08
N MET A 324 16.09 26.06 -3.27
CA MET A 324 16.33 25.98 -1.82
C MET A 324 17.45 24.99 -1.47
N LEU A 325 18.01 24.28 -2.46
CA LEU A 325 19.13 23.37 -2.25
C LEU A 325 20.47 24.09 -2.48
N PRO A 326 21.57 23.58 -1.89
CA PRO A 326 22.90 24.00 -2.29
C PRO A 326 23.09 23.86 -3.80
N GLY A 327 23.66 24.89 -4.44
CA GLY A 327 23.73 24.96 -5.91
C GLY A 327 24.43 23.77 -6.56
N TRP A 328 25.38 23.12 -5.87
CA TRP A 328 26.03 21.92 -6.36
C TRP A 328 25.09 20.70 -6.41
N LEU A 329 24.23 20.54 -5.39
CA LEU A 329 23.30 19.41 -5.30
C LEU A 329 22.17 19.59 -6.31
N ALA A 330 21.65 20.82 -6.42
CA ALA A 330 20.69 21.16 -7.47
C ALA A 330 21.26 20.92 -8.88
N ALA A 331 22.55 21.23 -9.10
CA ALA A 331 23.23 20.96 -10.36
C ALA A 331 23.34 19.45 -10.64
N VAL A 332 23.72 18.63 -9.66
CA VAL A 332 23.77 17.16 -9.82
C VAL A 332 22.40 16.60 -10.21
N LEU A 333 21.33 16.99 -9.51
CA LEU A 333 19.97 16.54 -9.81
C LEU A 333 19.53 16.95 -11.22
N THR A 334 19.88 18.17 -11.63
CA THR A 334 19.58 18.70 -12.96
C THR A 334 20.32 17.94 -14.05
N GLU A 335 21.64 17.79 -13.92
CA GLU A 335 22.49 17.11 -14.92
C GLU A 335 22.09 15.63 -15.12
N VAL A 336 21.78 14.92 -14.03
CA VAL A 336 21.30 13.54 -14.10
C VAL A 336 19.91 13.46 -14.74
N SER A 337 18.99 14.34 -14.35
CA SER A 337 17.64 14.41 -14.94
C SER A 337 17.70 14.73 -16.44
N ASP A 338 18.53 15.68 -16.84
CA ASP A 338 18.72 16.09 -18.23
C ASP A 338 19.35 14.96 -19.07
N ALA A 339 20.29 14.20 -18.51
CA ALA A 339 20.84 13.01 -19.17
C ALA A 339 19.75 11.96 -19.45
N CYS A 340 18.90 11.67 -18.45
CA CYS A 340 17.78 10.75 -18.61
C CYS A 340 16.76 11.26 -19.65
N ALA A 341 16.42 12.55 -19.60
CA ALA A 341 15.47 13.18 -20.52
C ALA A 341 15.99 13.20 -21.96
N ARG A 342 17.30 13.46 -22.16
CA ARG A 342 17.96 13.39 -23.48
C ARG A 342 17.87 11.99 -24.07
N TRP A 343 18.20 10.97 -23.28
CA TRP A 343 18.14 9.57 -23.74
C TRP A 343 16.71 9.12 -24.11
N LEU A 344 15.70 9.59 -23.36
CA LEU A 344 14.29 9.29 -23.65
C LEU A 344 13.71 10.09 -24.82
N LYS A 345 14.38 11.14 -25.29
CA LYS A 345 13.85 12.04 -26.32
C LYS A 345 13.47 11.26 -27.59
N GLY A 346 12.23 11.45 -28.04
CA GLY A 346 11.69 10.76 -29.21
C GLY A 346 11.16 9.34 -28.97
N SER A 347 11.33 8.77 -27.77
CA SER A 347 10.78 7.44 -27.43
C SER A 347 9.30 7.43 -27.06
N GLY A 348 8.78 8.54 -26.54
CA GLY A 348 7.43 8.62 -25.98
C GLY A 348 7.27 7.98 -24.59
N LEU A 349 8.35 7.45 -24.00
CA LEU A 349 8.34 6.71 -22.73
C LEU A 349 8.66 7.57 -21.49
N GLN A 350 8.64 8.90 -21.63
CA GLN A 350 8.86 9.82 -20.52
C GLN A 350 7.86 9.63 -19.36
N PRO A 351 6.55 9.40 -19.60
CA PRO A 351 5.59 9.16 -18.51
C PRO A 351 5.91 7.87 -17.73
N GLU A 352 6.26 6.79 -18.42
CA GLU A 352 6.66 5.51 -17.81
C GLU A 352 7.93 5.66 -16.99
N TRP A 353 8.93 6.39 -17.51
CA TRP A 353 10.16 6.69 -16.77
C TRP A 353 9.87 7.46 -15.48
N ARG A 354 9.05 8.52 -15.54
CA ARG A 354 8.68 9.32 -14.35
C ARG A 354 8.00 8.48 -13.27
N ARG A 355 7.09 7.59 -13.66
CA ARG A 355 6.41 6.67 -12.74
C ARG A 355 7.38 5.66 -12.12
N GLN A 356 8.27 5.10 -12.92
CA GLN A 356 9.27 4.14 -12.46
C GLN A 356 10.35 4.77 -11.58
N TRP A 357 10.73 6.02 -11.85
CA TRP A 357 11.62 6.81 -10.99
C TRP A 357 11.07 6.89 -9.56
N LEU A 358 9.78 7.19 -9.40
CA LEU A 358 9.12 7.25 -8.09
C LEU A 358 9.14 5.89 -7.38
N LEU A 359 8.83 4.80 -8.09
CA LEU A 359 8.89 3.46 -7.48
C LEU A 359 10.31 3.02 -7.12
N SER A 360 11.29 3.40 -7.95
CA SER A 360 12.71 3.18 -7.65
C SER A 360 13.15 4.01 -6.45
N LEU A 361 12.63 5.23 -6.26
CA LEU A 361 12.84 6.03 -5.04
C LEU A 361 12.27 5.30 -3.82
N VAL A 362 11.04 4.77 -3.89
CA VAL A 362 10.45 3.99 -2.78
C VAL A 362 11.36 2.82 -2.39
N GLY A 363 11.69 1.95 -3.34
CA GLY A 363 12.45 0.73 -3.05
C GLY A 363 13.87 1.02 -2.57
N THR A 364 14.53 2.01 -3.19
CA THR A 364 15.91 2.38 -2.82
C THR A 364 15.95 3.13 -1.49
N ALA A 365 14.99 4.02 -1.20
CA ALA A 365 14.91 4.72 0.08
C ALA A 365 14.62 3.76 1.25
N LEU A 366 13.72 2.79 1.06
CA LEU A 366 13.48 1.75 2.07
C LEU A 366 14.74 0.94 2.38
N ARG A 367 15.59 0.65 1.38
CA ARG A 367 16.89 0.01 1.62
C ARG A 367 17.76 0.82 2.60
N PHE A 368 17.77 2.15 2.50
CA PHE A 368 18.51 3.02 3.43
C PHE A 368 17.85 3.09 4.81
N THR A 369 16.52 3.09 4.91
CA THR A 369 15.81 2.98 6.19
C THR A 369 16.16 1.68 6.93
N GLY A 370 16.36 0.59 6.16
CA GLY A 370 16.70 -0.74 6.66
C GLY A 370 18.17 -0.98 7.00
N ALA A 371 19.07 -0.12 6.54
CA ALA A 371 20.49 -0.24 6.87
C ALA A 371 20.69 0.01 8.36
N ALA A 372 21.50 -0.84 9.01
CA ALA A 372 21.92 -0.63 10.40
C ALA A 372 22.78 0.64 10.45
N SER A 373 22.12 1.79 10.64
CA SER A 373 22.75 3.09 10.73
C SER A 373 22.52 3.66 12.12
N ASP A 374 23.58 4.20 12.72
CA ASP A 374 23.55 4.87 14.02
C ASP A 374 22.88 6.27 13.94
N ARG A 375 22.19 6.58 12.83
CA ARG A 375 21.67 7.91 12.49
C ARG A 375 20.13 7.88 12.29
N PRO A 376 19.35 7.84 13.38
CA PRO A 376 17.89 7.68 13.33
C PRO A 376 17.17 8.82 12.58
N LYS A 377 17.74 10.03 12.54
CA LYS A 377 17.19 11.16 11.76
C LYS A 377 17.24 10.93 10.25
N GLU A 378 18.26 10.23 9.76
CA GLU A 378 18.39 9.92 8.34
C GLU A 378 17.41 8.80 7.96
N GLN A 379 17.21 7.81 8.83
CA GLN A 379 16.20 6.76 8.63
C GLN A 379 14.78 7.33 8.48
N ASP A 380 14.39 8.27 9.36
CA ASP A 380 13.10 8.97 9.27
C ASP A 380 12.99 9.76 7.96
N TRP A 381 14.07 10.46 7.56
CA TRP A 381 14.11 11.18 6.28
C TRP A 381 13.89 10.26 5.07
N PHE A 382 14.55 9.11 5.03
CA PHE A 382 14.35 8.13 3.95
C PHE A 382 12.95 7.51 3.95
N LEU A 383 12.35 7.31 5.13
CA LEU A 383 10.96 6.85 5.23
C LEU A 383 9.98 7.90 4.69
N ARG A 384 10.18 9.18 5.02
CA ARG A 384 9.42 10.31 4.45
C ARG A 384 9.57 10.41 2.94
N LEU A 385 10.79 10.26 2.43
CA LEU A 385 11.05 10.22 1.00
C LEU A 385 10.29 9.08 0.32
N ALA A 386 10.35 7.87 0.89
CA ALA A 386 9.65 6.70 0.36
C ALA A 386 8.13 6.94 0.33
N ALA A 387 7.56 7.51 1.38
CA ALA A 387 6.13 7.77 1.46
C ALA A 387 5.69 8.95 0.58
N GLY A 388 6.50 10.00 0.45
CA GLY A 388 6.26 11.10 -0.48
C GLY A 388 6.32 10.63 -1.94
N ALA A 389 7.30 9.78 -2.29
CA ALA A 389 7.40 9.16 -3.61
C ALA A 389 6.21 8.24 -3.90
N ALA A 390 5.78 7.44 -2.92
CA ALA A 390 4.59 6.61 -3.03
C ALA A 390 3.32 7.45 -3.23
N GLY A 391 3.16 8.55 -2.47
CA GLY A 391 2.07 9.53 -2.62
C GLY A 391 2.02 10.13 -4.02
N ARG A 392 3.16 10.61 -4.52
CA ARG A 392 3.22 11.17 -5.86
C ARG A 392 2.97 10.12 -6.94
N PHE A 393 3.43 8.89 -6.73
CA PHE A 393 3.13 7.79 -7.63
C PHE A 393 1.63 7.52 -7.68
N THR A 394 0.95 7.49 -6.52
CA THR A 394 -0.52 7.35 -6.45
C THR A 394 -1.28 8.52 -7.09
N ASP A 395 -0.71 9.73 -7.15
CA ASP A 395 -1.33 10.83 -7.91
C ASP A 395 -1.22 10.63 -9.43
N LEU A 396 -0.07 10.14 -9.91
CA LEU A 396 0.24 9.97 -11.34
C LEU A 396 -0.32 8.68 -11.94
N VAL A 397 -0.50 7.69 -11.07
CA VAL A 397 -1.15 6.41 -11.34
C VAL A 397 -2.21 6.30 -10.25
N PRO A 398 -3.37 6.95 -10.42
CA PRO A 398 -4.48 6.80 -9.49
C PRO A 398 -4.70 5.31 -9.24
N VAL A 399 -4.78 4.94 -7.97
CA VAL A 399 -5.19 3.59 -7.58
C VAL A 399 -6.52 3.33 -8.27
N VAL A 400 -6.47 2.51 -9.33
CA VAL A 400 -7.68 2.00 -9.96
C VAL A 400 -8.17 0.94 -9.00
N ASP A 401 -9.04 1.36 -8.09
CA ASP A 401 -9.89 0.41 -7.41
C ASP A 401 -10.65 -0.30 -8.53
N HIS A 402 -10.51 -1.62 -8.71
CA HIS A 402 -11.45 -2.37 -9.57
C HIS A 402 -12.88 -2.33 -9.00
N ARG A 403 -13.08 -1.59 -7.89
CA ARG A 403 -14.32 -1.05 -7.33
C ARG A 403 -14.66 0.39 -7.78
N ALA A 404 -13.98 0.93 -8.79
CA ALA A 404 -14.28 2.16 -9.52
C ALA A 404 -14.10 1.93 -11.04
N THR A 405 -15.20 1.87 -11.80
CA THR A 405 -15.14 1.87 -13.27
C THR A 405 -14.62 3.23 -13.79
N PRO A 406 -13.69 3.27 -14.75
CA PRO A 406 -13.20 4.52 -15.34
C PRO A 406 -14.23 5.08 -16.33
N VAL A 407 -14.60 6.34 -16.12
CA VAL A 407 -15.10 7.24 -17.16
C VAL A 407 -13.92 7.60 -18.05
N THR A 408 -14.01 7.27 -19.34
CA THR A 408 -13.07 7.80 -20.35
C THR A 408 -13.56 9.19 -20.75
N ALA A 409 -12.77 10.22 -20.45
CA ALA A 409 -13.05 11.60 -20.86
C ALA A 409 -12.42 11.91 -22.23
N ALA A 410 -13.19 12.57 -23.08
CA ALA A 410 -12.72 13.52 -24.08
C ALA A 410 -13.87 14.48 -24.45
N PRO A 411 -13.63 15.75 -24.81
CA PRO A 411 -12.63 16.70 -24.35
C PRO A 411 -13.26 17.82 -23.48
N VAL A 412 -12.39 18.62 -22.88
CA VAL A 412 -12.69 19.74 -21.97
C VAL A 412 -13.52 20.83 -22.66
N GLY A 413 -14.66 21.15 -22.05
CA GLY A 413 -15.32 22.46 -22.13
C GLY A 413 -15.31 23.10 -20.73
N PRO A 414 -15.13 24.43 -20.60
CA PRO A 414 -14.82 25.05 -19.32
C PRO A 414 -16.06 25.24 -18.43
N GLY A 415 -15.95 24.77 -17.19
CA GLY A 415 -16.60 25.37 -16.01
C GLY A 415 -17.83 24.66 -15.43
N ALA A 416 -17.69 24.09 -14.23
CA ALA A 416 -18.60 24.24 -13.08
C ALA A 416 -18.13 23.38 -11.88
N ALA A 417 -18.39 23.87 -10.66
CA ALA A 417 -17.89 23.38 -9.38
C ALA A 417 -18.27 21.92 -9.03
N SER A 418 -17.40 21.19 -8.31
CA SER A 418 -17.66 19.81 -7.87
C SER A 418 -18.87 19.75 -6.92
N GLU A 419 -19.90 19.00 -7.28
CA GLU A 419 -21.05 18.73 -6.44
C GLU A 419 -20.68 17.67 -5.37
N ARG A 420 -21.04 17.95 -4.10
CA ARG A 420 -20.62 17.19 -2.90
C ARG A 420 -21.80 16.41 -2.32
N HIS A 421 -21.59 15.13 -1.95
CA HIS A 421 -22.62 14.22 -1.42
C HIS A 421 -22.25 13.71 -0.01
N VAL A 422 -23.25 13.32 0.80
CA VAL A 422 -23.09 12.58 2.07
C VAL A 422 -23.69 11.19 1.87
N LEU A 423 -22.83 10.18 1.63
CA LEU A 423 -23.25 8.84 1.24
C LEU A 423 -22.96 7.80 2.34
N PRO A 424 -23.83 6.78 2.52
CA PRO A 424 -23.50 5.62 3.34
C PRO A 424 -22.45 4.76 2.64
N THR A 425 -21.74 3.93 3.42
CA THR A 425 -20.80 2.94 2.86
C THR A 425 -21.55 1.96 1.95
N ARG A 426 -21.02 1.73 0.74
CA ARG A 426 -21.64 0.87 -0.27
C ARG A 426 -21.73 -0.58 0.25
N PRO A 427 -22.89 -1.25 0.12
CA PRO A 427 -22.99 -2.66 0.47
C PRO A 427 -22.14 -3.51 -0.50
N TRP A 428 -21.41 -4.49 0.04
CA TRP A 428 -20.51 -5.36 -0.75
C TRP A 428 -21.28 -6.13 -1.84
N SER A 429 -22.44 -6.67 -1.50
CA SER A 429 -23.32 -7.31 -2.48
C SER A 429 -24.77 -7.27 -2.03
N MET A 430 -25.69 -7.33 -3.00
CA MET A 430 -27.13 -7.41 -2.79
C MET A 430 -27.68 -8.54 -3.65
N ILE A 431 -28.50 -9.39 -3.06
CA ILE A 431 -29.06 -10.59 -3.70
C ILE A 431 -30.58 -10.47 -3.64
N GLY A 432 -31.26 -10.76 -4.75
CA GLY A 432 -32.73 -10.86 -4.78
C GLY A 432 -33.51 -9.54 -4.71
N ARG A 433 -32.87 -8.39 -4.92
CA ARG A 433 -33.51 -7.06 -4.75
C ARG A 433 -33.38 -6.13 -5.96
N SER A 434 -32.89 -6.61 -7.09
CA SER A 434 -32.67 -5.77 -8.29
C SER A 434 -33.97 -5.15 -8.81
N GLY A 435 -35.08 -5.90 -8.83
CA GLY A 435 -36.39 -5.38 -9.24
C GLY A 435 -36.86 -4.22 -8.37
N LEU A 436 -36.83 -4.41 -7.05
CA LEU A 436 -37.20 -3.37 -6.07
C LEU A 436 -36.32 -2.12 -6.16
N VAL A 437 -35.01 -2.29 -6.40
CA VAL A 437 -34.10 -1.16 -6.67
C VAL A 437 -34.51 -0.42 -7.93
N GLY A 438 -34.79 -1.13 -9.03
CA GLY A 438 -35.24 -0.53 -10.29
C GLY A 438 -36.55 0.26 -10.16
N GLU A 439 -37.51 -0.28 -9.41
CA GLU A 439 -38.79 0.40 -9.10
C GLU A 439 -38.57 1.69 -8.31
N LEU A 440 -37.74 1.64 -7.27
CA LEU A 440 -37.39 2.81 -6.46
C LEU A 440 -36.64 3.86 -7.28
N LEU A 441 -35.67 3.45 -8.10
CA LEU A 441 -34.93 4.35 -8.98
C LEU A 441 -35.86 5.08 -9.95
N THR A 442 -36.76 4.35 -10.59
CA THR A 442 -37.74 4.92 -11.54
C THR A 442 -38.63 5.94 -10.83
N SER A 443 -39.19 5.55 -9.68
CA SER A 443 -40.03 6.41 -8.86
C SER A 443 -39.34 7.71 -8.42
N LEU A 444 -38.08 7.64 -8.00
CA LEU A 444 -37.33 8.78 -7.45
C LEU A 444 -36.79 9.74 -8.52
N THR A 445 -36.64 9.26 -9.76
CA THR A 445 -36.02 10.04 -10.85
C THR A 445 -37.03 10.63 -11.82
N VAL A 446 -38.22 10.03 -11.96
CA VAL A 446 -39.22 10.44 -12.97
C VAL A 446 -40.16 11.56 -12.48
N ALA A 447 -40.59 11.52 -11.21
CA ALA A 447 -41.54 12.49 -10.66
C ALA A 447 -40.98 13.15 -9.39
N ARG A 448 -41.04 14.48 -9.32
CA ARG A 448 -40.58 15.26 -8.14
C ARG A 448 -41.55 16.42 -7.85
N PRO A 449 -41.78 16.76 -6.55
CA PRO A 449 -41.22 16.11 -5.38
C PRO A 449 -41.84 14.73 -5.16
N VAL A 450 -41.08 13.81 -4.54
CA VAL A 450 -41.56 12.46 -4.24
C VAL A 450 -41.07 12.02 -2.87
N ARG A 451 -41.96 11.39 -2.11
CA ARG A 451 -41.67 10.77 -0.83
C ARG A 451 -41.82 9.26 -0.96
N ARG A 452 -40.90 8.51 -0.36
CA ARG A 452 -41.02 7.05 -0.20
C ARG A 452 -40.72 6.65 1.23
N VAL A 453 -41.50 5.70 1.75
CA VAL A 453 -41.32 5.15 3.09
C VAL A 453 -41.05 3.66 2.99
N ILE A 454 -39.79 3.27 3.20
CA ILE A 454 -39.34 1.88 3.17
C ILE A 454 -39.64 1.23 4.53
N ARG A 455 -40.65 0.36 4.56
CA ARG A 455 -41.08 -0.39 5.76
C ARG A 455 -40.65 -1.85 5.66
N GLY A 456 -40.34 -2.49 6.79
CA GLY A 456 -40.07 -3.93 6.83
C GLY A 456 -39.48 -4.38 8.15
N LEU A 457 -39.48 -5.70 8.39
CA LEU A 457 -39.02 -6.27 9.65
C LEU A 457 -37.52 -5.99 9.93
N PRO A 458 -37.08 -6.05 11.20
CA PRO A 458 -35.66 -6.03 11.54
C PRO A 458 -34.87 -7.14 10.82
N GLY A 459 -33.66 -6.83 10.31
CA GLY A 459 -32.80 -7.81 9.63
C GLY A 459 -33.17 -8.13 8.17
N ILE A 460 -34.27 -7.57 7.65
CA ILE A 460 -34.77 -7.86 6.29
C ILE A 460 -33.96 -7.21 5.14
N GLY A 461 -33.07 -6.27 5.48
CA GLY A 461 -32.16 -5.61 4.53
C GLY A 461 -32.52 -4.19 4.09
N LYS A 462 -33.41 -3.47 4.80
CA LYS A 462 -33.79 -2.07 4.49
C LYS A 462 -32.59 -1.12 4.35
N THR A 463 -31.73 -1.06 5.36
CA THR A 463 -30.50 -0.23 5.33
C THR A 463 -29.60 -0.60 4.16
N THR A 464 -29.52 -1.89 3.82
CA THR A 464 -28.75 -2.36 2.64
C THR A 464 -29.40 -1.89 1.33
N LEU A 465 -30.73 -1.93 1.23
CA LEU A 465 -31.50 -1.44 0.08
C LEU A 465 -31.27 0.06 -0.13
N LEU A 466 -31.49 0.84 0.93
CA LEU A 466 -31.32 2.29 0.92
C LEU A 466 -29.85 2.66 0.61
N ALA A 467 -28.86 1.96 1.19
CA ALA A 467 -27.46 2.25 0.93
C ALA A 467 -27.05 1.94 -0.52
N ALA A 468 -27.65 0.93 -1.16
CA ALA A 468 -27.44 0.67 -2.58
C ALA A 468 -28.08 1.77 -3.44
N LEU A 469 -29.31 2.18 -3.11
CA LEU A 469 -30.00 3.26 -3.78
C LEU A 469 -29.20 4.57 -3.74
N ALA A 470 -28.70 4.96 -2.56
CA ALA A 470 -27.88 6.16 -2.38
C ALA A 470 -26.59 6.13 -3.23
N ASN A 471 -26.04 4.95 -3.46
CA ASN A 471 -24.80 4.75 -4.21
C ASN A 471 -25.03 4.40 -5.69
N ASP A 472 -26.28 4.39 -6.16
CA ASP A 472 -26.60 4.04 -7.54
C ASP A 472 -26.17 5.16 -8.51
N PRO A 473 -25.49 4.85 -9.62
CA PRO A 473 -25.09 5.85 -10.61
C PRO A 473 -26.27 6.65 -11.16
N THR A 474 -27.45 6.04 -11.30
CA THR A 474 -28.66 6.71 -11.78
C THR A 474 -29.09 7.81 -10.82
N VAL A 475 -29.00 7.56 -9.51
CA VAL A 475 -29.24 8.58 -8.47
C VAL A 475 -28.20 9.70 -8.58
N ARG A 476 -26.91 9.37 -8.67
CA ARG A 476 -25.84 10.38 -8.76
C ARG A 476 -25.96 11.28 -9.99
N ASN A 477 -26.47 10.75 -11.10
CA ASN A 477 -26.69 11.53 -12.33
C ASN A 477 -27.99 12.34 -12.30
N SER A 478 -28.90 12.05 -11.37
CA SER A 478 -30.22 12.67 -11.31
C SER A 478 -30.35 13.71 -10.20
N PHE A 479 -29.40 13.76 -9.25
CA PHE A 479 -29.45 14.65 -8.08
C PHE A 479 -28.09 15.33 -7.86
N ASP A 480 -28.10 16.67 -7.78
CA ASP A 480 -26.93 17.50 -7.44
C ASP A 480 -26.35 17.08 -6.07
N HIS A 481 -27.24 16.71 -5.13
CA HIS A 481 -26.85 16.27 -3.80
C HIS A 481 -27.56 14.98 -3.39
N VAL A 482 -26.83 14.11 -2.68
CA VAL A 482 -27.41 12.93 -2.03
C VAL A 482 -26.97 13.01 -0.59
N LEU A 483 -27.93 13.14 0.33
CA LEU A 483 -27.66 13.33 1.75
C LEU A 483 -28.28 12.18 2.54
N TRP A 484 -27.43 11.48 3.28
CA TRP A 484 -27.83 10.33 4.09
C TRP A 484 -27.65 10.61 5.58
N THR A 485 -28.60 10.19 6.40
CA THR A 485 -28.41 10.02 7.84
C THR A 485 -29.13 8.78 8.36
N ALA A 486 -28.72 8.27 9.51
CA ALA A 486 -29.45 7.23 10.24
C ALA A 486 -29.71 7.70 11.67
N LEU A 487 -30.97 7.61 12.12
CA LEU A 487 -31.39 8.20 13.40
C LEU A 487 -31.28 7.21 14.57
N GLY A 488 -31.83 6.01 14.42
CA GLY A 488 -31.99 5.10 15.55
C GLY A 488 -32.98 5.64 16.61
N PRO A 489 -33.09 4.98 17.77
CA PRO A 489 -34.11 5.30 18.78
C PRO A 489 -33.81 6.58 19.58
N ALA A 490 -32.54 6.99 19.69
CA ALA A 490 -32.11 8.18 20.45
C ALA A 490 -31.09 9.02 19.65
N PRO A 491 -31.51 9.68 18.55
CA PRO A 491 -30.61 10.42 17.67
C PRO A 491 -30.12 11.75 18.25
N SER A 492 -28.88 12.12 17.94
CA SER A 492 -28.45 13.53 17.98
C SER A 492 -28.82 14.22 16.65
N LEU A 493 -29.98 14.89 16.63
CA LEU A 493 -30.49 15.56 15.43
C LEU A 493 -29.55 16.68 14.95
N ALA A 494 -28.92 17.39 15.89
CA ALA A 494 -28.00 18.48 15.58
C ALA A 494 -26.76 17.97 14.84
N ASP A 495 -26.14 16.88 15.30
CA ASP A 495 -24.96 16.29 14.66
C ASP A 495 -25.28 15.76 13.25
N CYS A 496 -26.47 15.15 13.09
CA CYS A 496 -26.94 14.67 11.80
C CYS A 496 -27.14 15.84 10.80
N LEU A 497 -27.79 16.93 11.21
CA LEU A 497 -28.00 18.11 10.37
C LEU A 497 -26.69 18.85 10.07
N GLN A 498 -25.79 18.93 11.06
CA GLN A 498 -24.45 19.50 10.86
C GLN A 498 -23.67 18.70 9.83
N SER A 499 -23.76 17.36 9.85
CA SER A 499 -23.13 16.50 8.84
C SER A 499 -23.65 16.79 7.43
N TRP A 500 -24.95 17.01 7.26
CA TRP A 500 -25.54 17.40 5.97
C TRP A 500 -25.04 18.77 5.51
N ARG A 501 -25.06 19.75 6.40
CA ARG A 501 -24.58 21.11 6.12
C ARG A 501 -23.09 21.12 5.72
N ASP A 502 -22.25 20.41 6.46
CA ASP A 502 -20.82 20.29 6.16
C ASP A 502 -20.59 19.56 4.84
N GLY A 503 -21.42 18.57 4.50
CA GLY A 503 -21.40 17.91 3.19
C GLY A 503 -21.70 18.86 2.02
N LEU A 504 -22.60 19.82 2.22
CA LEU A 504 -22.96 20.82 1.21
C LEU A 504 -21.90 21.91 1.07
N VAL A 505 -21.32 22.39 2.17
CA VAL A 505 -20.39 23.54 2.19
C VAL A 505 -18.91 23.14 2.13
N GLY A 506 -18.57 21.91 2.54
CA GLY A 506 -17.21 21.34 2.67
C GLY A 506 -16.23 22.11 3.55
N GLU A 507 -16.76 22.87 4.50
CA GLU A 507 -16.03 23.47 5.61
C GLU A 507 -16.66 23.01 6.92
N ARG A 508 -15.87 22.53 7.88
CA ARG A 508 -16.36 22.24 9.23
C ARG A 508 -16.44 23.53 10.04
N ARG A 509 -17.58 23.76 10.73
CA ARG A 509 -17.76 24.87 11.68
C ARG A 509 -18.28 24.38 13.03
N THR A 510 -18.20 25.24 14.04
CA THR A 510 -18.80 24.98 15.36
C THR A 510 -20.33 24.88 15.26
N PRO A 511 -20.97 23.99 16.05
CA PRO A 511 -22.40 23.70 15.90
C PRO A 511 -23.28 24.94 16.11
N ALA A 512 -24.19 25.21 15.17
CA ALA A 512 -25.31 26.14 15.37
C ALA A 512 -26.49 25.41 16.05
N SER A 513 -27.51 26.15 16.51
CA SER A 513 -28.72 25.53 17.07
C SER A 513 -29.47 24.71 15.99
N ARG A 514 -30.16 23.63 16.39
CA ARG A 514 -30.86 22.69 15.48
C ARG A 514 -31.78 23.38 14.46
N GLN A 515 -32.59 24.34 14.92
CA GLN A 515 -33.54 25.03 14.06
C GLN A 515 -32.85 25.91 13.02
N ASN A 516 -31.75 26.57 13.40
CA ASN A 516 -30.91 27.33 12.48
C ASN A 516 -30.24 26.42 11.44
N LEU A 517 -29.83 25.19 11.83
CA LEU A 517 -29.21 24.23 10.92
C LEU A 517 -30.19 23.67 9.87
N ALA A 518 -31.41 23.29 10.27
CA ALA A 518 -32.40 22.78 9.32
C ALA A 518 -32.81 23.85 8.29
N GLU A 519 -32.95 25.11 8.73
CA GLU A 519 -33.21 26.24 7.85
C GLU A 519 -32.03 26.56 6.93
N GLU A 520 -30.79 26.47 7.43
CA GLU A 520 -29.57 26.64 6.63
C GLU A 520 -29.46 25.56 5.54
N VAL A 521 -29.66 24.28 5.89
CA VAL A 521 -29.65 23.19 4.90
C VAL A 521 -30.76 23.38 3.87
N ARG A 522 -31.98 23.76 4.31
CA ARG A 522 -33.09 24.07 3.39
C ARG A 522 -32.74 25.23 2.45
N TRP A 523 -32.08 26.27 2.96
CA TRP A 523 -31.63 27.40 2.16
C TRP A 523 -30.57 26.98 1.12
N LEU A 524 -29.59 26.16 1.52
CA LEU A 524 -28.55 25.62 0.63
C LEU A 524 -29.14 24.75 -0.50
N LEU A 525 -30.23 24.04 -0.22
CA LEU A 525 -30.90 23.16 -1.16
C LEU A 525 -31.99 23.83 -2.02
N ARG A 526 -32.33 25.10 -1.75
CA ARG A 526 -33.48 25.80 -2.36
C ARG A 526 -33.57 25.65 -3.88
N ASP A 527 -32.42 25.79 -4.54
CA ASP A 527 -32.30 25.75 -6.00
C ASP A 527 -31.48 24.55 -6.51
N ARG A 528 -31.45 23.47 -5.73
CA ARG A 528 -30.73 22.23 -6.07
C ARG A 528 -31.67 21.02 -6.14
N THR A 529 -31.27 20.02 -6.91
CA THR A 529 -31.91 18.71 -6.86
C THR A 529 -31.23 17.86 -5.79
N ALA A 530 -31.98 17.37 -4.80
CA ALA A 530 -31.41 16.57 -3.72
C ALA A 530 -32.21 15.29 -3.45
N LEU A 531 -31.50 14.19 -3.18
CA LEU A 531 -32.07 12.99 -2.59
C LEU A 531 -31.72 12.96 -1.10
N LEU A 532 -32.73 13.02 -0.24
CA LEU A 532 -32.60 13.01 1.21
C LEU A 532 -33.00 11.62 1.72
N ILE A 533 -32.09 10.91 2.36
CA ILE A 533 -32.35 9.57 2.90
C ILE A 533 -32.16 9.58 4.40
N VAL A 534 -33.22 9.21 5.12
CA VAL A 534 -33.27 9.17 6.58
C VAL A 534 -33.60 7.74 7.00
N ASP A 535 -32.58 6.99 7.38
CA ASP A 535 -32.68 5.57 7.73
C ASP A 535 -32.90 5.34 9.23
N ASP A 536 -33.43 4.17 9.58
CA ASP A 536 -33.78 3.70 10.92
C ASP A 536 -34.55 4.74 11.75
N VAL A 537 -35.68 5.22 11.23
CA VAL A 537 -36.58 6.17 11.90
C VAL A 537 -37.44 5.46 12.95
N TRP A 538 -37.48 6.02 14.15
CA TRP A 538 -38.31 5.58 15.27
C TRP A 538 -39.38 6.60 15.69
N ASP A 539 -39.17 7.86 15.36
CA ASP A 539 -40.05 8.98 15.73
C ASP A 539 -40.29 9.88 14.52
N VAL A 540 -41.55 10.27 14.31
CA VAL A 540 -41.99 11.05 13.15
C VAL A 540 -41.46 12.49 13.23
N GLU A 541 -41.46 13.12 14.40
CA GLU A 541 -40.99 14.50 14.58
C GLU A 541 -39.49 14.61 14.29
N HIS A 542 -38.72 13.59 14.68
CA HIS A 542 -37.30 13.51 14.37
C HIS A 542 -37.03 13.41 12.86
N ALA A 543 -37.84 12.64 12.13
CA ALA A 543 -37.69 12.48 10.68
C ALA A 543 -38.04 13.76 9.92
N LEU A 544 -39.09 14.47 10.33
CA LEU A 544 -39.54 15.71 9.69
C LEU A 544 -38.51 16.85 9.79
N CYS A 545 -37.58 16.78 10.75
CA CYS A 545 -36.44 17.71 10.82
C CYS A 545 -35.53 17.65 9.57
N PHE A 546 -35.55 16.53 8.84
CA PHE A 546 -34.74 16.27 7.65
C PHE A 546 -35.53 16.39 6.34
N ASP A 547 -36.83 16.71 6.41
CA ASP A 547 -37.64 17.03 5.24
C ASP A 547 -37.41 18.50 4.82
N VAL A 548 -36.18 18.76 4.38
CA VAL A 548 -35.64 20.10 4.08
C VAL A 548 -35.48 20.34 2.58
N GLY A 549 -35.92 19.39 1.75
CA GLY A 549 -35.81 19.44 0.30
C GLY A 549 -36.74 20.48 -0.33
N GLY A 550 -36.32 21.02 -1.48
CA GLY A 550 -37.18 21.86 -2.33
C GLY A 550 -38.09 21.03 -3.27
N PRO A 551 -38.91 21.69 -4.12
CA PRO A 551 -39.84 21.01 -5.04
C PRO A 551 -39.18 20.04 -6.03
N ARG A 552 -37.86 20.14 -6.22
CA ARG A 552 -37.07 19.27 -7.12
C ARG A 552 -36.30 18.18 -6.37
N SER A 553 -36.58 17.98 -5.09
CA SER A 553 -35.94 16.99 -4.23
C SER A 553 -36.83 15.74 -4.06
N ALA A 554 -36.22 14.65 -3.66
CA ALA A 554 -36.89 13.44 -3.24
C ALA A 554 -36.47 13.10 -1.80
N VAL A 555 -37.38 12.53 -1.01
CA VAL A 555 -37.09 12.09 0.36
C VAL A 555 -37.47 10.63 0.55
N VAL A 556 -36.58 9.87 1.19
CA VAL A 556 -36.79 8.45 1.48
C VAL A 556 -36.57 8.19 2.97
N PHE A 557 -37.60 7.68 3.64
CA PHE A 557 -37.54 7.29 5.04
C PHE A 557 -37.44 5.77 5.15
N GLY A 558 -36.52 5.27 5.97
CA GLY A 558 -36.44 3.86 6.34
C GLY A 558 -36.95 3.64 7.76
N THR A 559 -37.92 2.76 7.96
CA THR A 559 -38.39 2.42 9.32
C THR A 559 -38.77 0.95 9.46
N ARG A 560 -38.67 0.44 10.67
CA ARG A 560 -39.22 -0.86 11.06
C ARG A 560 -40.62 -0.73 11.67
N VAL A 561 -40.98 0.46 12.16
CA VAL A 561 -42.20 0.68 12.96
C VAL A 561 -43.36 1.02 12.03
N THR A 562 -44.40 0.20 12.07
CA THR A 562 -45.58 0.34 11.19
C THR A 562 -46.27 1.69 11.36
N SER A 563 -46.53 2.10 12.60
CA SER A 563 -47.20 3.38 12.88
C SER A 563 -46.38 4.59 12.41
N VAL A 564 -45.06 4.55 12.53
CA VAL A 564 -44.16 5.59 12.01
C VAL A 564 -44.23 5.65 10.49
N ALA A 565 -44.27 4.49 9.82
CA ALA A 565 -44.37 4.44 8.37
C ALA A 565 -45.68 5.07 7.85
N GLU A 566 -46.79 4.75 8.52
CA GLU A 566 -48.14 5.25 8.21
C GLU A 566 -48.26 6.75 8.45
N LEU A 567 -47.61 7.28 9.50
CA LEU A 567 -47.62 8.71 9.81
C LEU A 567 -46.69 9.54 8.92
N LEU A 568 -45.60 8.95 8.40
CA LEU A 568 -44.69 9.61 7.47
C LEU A 568 -45.21 9.62 6.03
N ALA A 569 -45.98 8.61 5.64
CA ALA A 569 -46.59 8.54 4.34
C ALA A 569 -47.84 9.45 4.29
N HIS A 570 -48.01 10.15 3.17
CA HIS A 570 -49.26 10.87 2.90
C HIS A 570 -50.34 9.95 2.28
N ASP A 571 -49.90 8.93 1.56
CA ASP A 571 -50.73 7.96 0.87
C ASP A 571 -50.10 6.57 0.95
N GLU A 572 -50.91 5.52 0.92
CA GLU A 572 -50.45 4.13 1.01
C GLU A 572 -49.47 3.76 -0.13
N SER A 573 -49.61 4.38 -1.31
CA SER A 573 -48.70 4.18 -2.44
C SER A 573 -47.28 4.69 -2.19
N GLU A 574 -47.05 5.55 -1.18
CA GLU A 574 -45.71 6.00 -0.80
C GLU A 574 -44.95 4.94 0.02
N ILE A 575 -45.67 3.98 0.61
CA ILE A 575 -45.10 2.93 1.45
C ILE A 575 -44.63 1.76 0.58
N VAL A 576 -43.34 1.42 0.72
CA VAL A 576 -42.72 0.28 0.05
C VAL A 576 -42.34 -0.76 1.09
N VAL A 577 -43.01 -1.91 1.06
CA VAL A 577 -42.80 -2.99 2.03
C VAL A 577 -41.69 -3.93 1.55
N VAL A 578 -40.61 -3.99 2.30
CA VAL A 578 -39.49 -4.91 2.10
C VAL A 578 -39.78 -6.22 2.82
N GLY A 579 -40.26 -7.21 2.06
CA GLY A 579 -40.51 -8.57 2.55
C GLY A 579 -39.25 -9.45 2.60
N PRO A 580 -39.37 -10.72 3.04
CA PRO A 580 -38.31 -11.73 2.97
C PRO A 580 -37.71 -11.93 1.57
N LEU A 581 -36.52 -12.54 1.52
CA LEU A 581 -35.98 -13.04 0.26
C LEU A 581 -36.83 -14.21 -0.23
N ASP A 582 -37.05 -14.30 -1.54
CA ASP A 582 -37.58 -15.51 -2.16
C ASP A 582 -36.63 -16.69 -1.95
N GLU A 583 -37.15 -17.91 -2.11
CA GLU A 583 -36.42 -19.15 -1.84
C GLU A 583 -35.11 -19.26 -2.64
N GLN A 584 -35.11 -18.83 -3.90
CA GLN A 584 -33.94 -18.87 -4.76
C GLN A 584 -32.85 -17.90 -4.25
N SER A 585 -33.23 -16.65 -3.97
CA SER A 585 -32.36 -15.60 -3.45
C SER A 585 -31.83 -15.92 -2.04
N ALA A 586 -32.68 -16.51 -1.20
CA ALA A 586 -32.30 -16.98 0.14
C ALA A 586 -31.29 -18.12 0.04
N GLY A 587 -31.51 -19.08 -0.87
CA GLY A 587 -30.57 -20.16 -1.16
C GLY A 587 -29.25 -19.66 -1.73
N ASP A 588 -29.26 -18.66 -2.61
CA ASP A 588 -28.05 -18.01 -3.13
C ASP A 588 -27.24 -17.33 -2.02
N LEU A 589 -27.92 -16.64 -1.10
CA LEU A 589 -27.27 -16.02 0.05
C LEU A 589 -26.65 -17.07 0.98
N LEU A 590 -27.35 -18.17 1.23
CA LEU A 590 -26.85 -19.28 2.04
C LEU A 590 -25.64 -19.95 1.39
N ARG A 591 -25.68 -20.22 0.08
CA ARG A 591 -24.54 -20.78 -0.68
C ARG A 591 -23.29 -19.92 -0.60
N ARG A 592 -23.45 -18.58 -0.64
CA ARG A 592 -22.32 -17.66 -0.49
C ARG A 592 -21.78 -17.61 0.95
N THR A 593 -22.66 -17.79 1.94
CA THR A 593 -22.29 -17.70 3.35
C THR A 593 -21.68 -19.00 3.87
N ALA A 594 -22.20 -20.14 3.43
CA ALA A 594 -21.87 -21.49 3.89
C ALA A 594 -21.67 -22.46 2.70
N PRO A 595 -20.63 -22.24 1.88
CA PRO A 595 -20.44 -22.97 0.63
C PRO A 595 -20.15 -24.46 0.85
N ARG A 596 -19.53 -24.83 1.98
CA ARG A 596 -19.23 -26.23 2.28
C ARG A 596 -20.46 -26.93 2.81
N MET A 597 -21.18 -26.31 3.75
CA MET A 597 -22.43 -26.84 4.30
C MET A 597 -23.45 -27.09 3.18
N THR A 598 -23.65 -26.13 2.29
CA THR A 598 -24.60 -26.27 1.17
C THR A 598 -24.20 -27.32 0.13
N ARG A 599 -22.92 -27.66 0.01
CA ARG A 599 -22.41 -28.67 -0.92
C ARG A 599 -22.40 -30.08 -0.33
N GLU A 600 -21.97 -30.21 0.92
CA GLU A 600 -21.80 -31.50 1.60
C GLU A 600 -23.09 -31.98 2.28
N HIS A 601 -23.98 -31.06 2.68
CA HIS A 601 -25.23 -31.35 3.41
C HIS A 601 -26.44 -30.61 2.80
N PRO A 602 -26.79 -30.88 1.53
CA PRO A 602 -27.85 -30.14 0.82
C PRO A 602 -29.23 -30.26 1.48
N ASP A 603 -29.59 -31.42 2.02
CA ASP A 603 -30.88 -31.63 2.68
C ASP A 603 -30.99 -30.83 3.98
N THR A 604 -29.92 -30.82 4.79
CA THR A 604 -29.81 -29.99 5.99
C THR A 604 -29.85 -28.50 5.64
N ALA A 605 -29.18 -28.09 4.57
CA ALA A 605 -29.20 -26.71 4.09
C ALA A 605 -30.62 -26.26 3.70
N ALA A 606 -31.35 -27.10 2.98
CA ALA A 606 -32.73 -26.83 2.59
C ALA A 606 -33.68 -26.78 3.80
N GLY A 607 -33.55 -27.74 4.73
CA GLY A 607 -34.35 -27.78 5.95
C GLY A 607 -34.15 -26.53 6.80
N ILE A 608 -32.91 -26.12 7.05
CA ILE A 608 -32.61 -24.89 7.81
C ILE A 608 -33.12 -23.67 7.06
N LEU A 609 -32.95 -23.59 5.73
CA LEU A 609 -33.40 -22.43 4.98
C LEU A 609 -34.90 -22.18 5.12
N GLY A 610 -35.71 -23.25 5.15
CA GLY A 610 -37.15 -23.18 5.43
C GLY A 610 -37.48 -22.57 6.79
N GLU A 611 -36.62 -22.79 7.78
CA GLU A 611 -36.79 -22.29 9.16
C GLU A 611 -36.32 -20.83 9.34
N LEU A 612 -35.50 -20.31 8.42
CA LEU A 612 -34.93 -18.96 8.49
C LEU A 612 -35.84 -17.87 7.91
N GLU A 613 -37.03 -18.25 7.42
CA GLU A 613 -38.11 -17.35 6.98
C GLU A 613 -37.62 -16.27 5.98
N GLY A 614 -36.62 -16.61 5.14
CA GLY A 614 -36.04 -15.73 4.13
C GLY A 614 -35.35 -14.46 4.68
N SER A 615 -35.02 -14.41 5.98
CA SER A 615 -34.34 -13.27 6.61
C SER A 615 -32.84 -13.23 6.27
N PRO A 616 -32.33 -12.18 5.58
CA PRO A 616 -30.91 -12.10 5.21
C PRO A 616 -29.95 -12.16 6.41
N LEU A 617 -30.31 -11.52 7.53
CA LEU A 617 -29.50 -11.59 8.74
C LEU A 617 -29.45 -13.00 9.32
N ALA A 618 -30.62 -13.66 9.42
CA ALA A 618 -30.72 -15.02 9.94
C ALA A 618 -29.89 -15.99 9.10
N ILE A 619 -30.03 -15.93 7.78
CA ILE A 619 -29.26 -16.72 6.81
C ILE A 619 -27.76 -16.52 6.99
N ARG A 620 -27.31 -15.28 7.19
CA ARG A 620 -25.89 -15.02 7.37
C ARG A 620 -25.35 -15.56 8.69
N VAL A 621 -26.06 -15.34 9.80
CA VAL A 621 -25.63 -15.82 11.12
C VAL A 621 -25.63 -17.35 11.15
N ALA A 622 -26.74 -17.97 10.74
CA ALA A 622 -26.86 -19.43 10.66
C ALA A 622 -25.81 -20.03 9.73
N GLY A 623 -25.66 -19.48 8.51
CA GLY A 623 -24.69 -19.97 7.54
C GLY A 623 -23.25 -19.92 8.07
N ARG A 624 -22.83 -18.80 8.67
CA ARG A 624 -21.48 -18.66 9.25
C ARG A 624 -21.26 -19.61 10.42
N LEU A 625 -22.24 -19.73 11.31
CA LEU A 625 -22.21 -20.66 12.43
C LEU A 625 -22.00 -22.10 11.95
N LEU A 626 -22.86 -22.58 11.05
CA LEU A 626 -22.82 -23.96 10.55
C LEU A 626 -21.56 -24.25 9.74
N GLU A 627 -21.13 -23.34 8.88
CA GLU A 627 -19.86 -23.47 8.13
C GLU A 627 -18.66 -23.59 9.07
N THR A 628 -18.65 -22.84 10.18
CA THR A 628 -17.58 -22.89 11.17
C THR A 628 -17.57 -24.19 11.95
N GLU A 629 -18.72 -24.68 12.40
CA GLU A 629 -18.79 -25.94 13.16
C GLU A 629 -18.53 -27.17 12.27
N LEU A 630 -18.99 -27.15 11.01
CA LEU A 630 -18.64 -28.17 10.02
C LEU A 630 -17.13 -28.25 9.79
N ARG A 631 -16.45 -27.10 9.65
CA ARG A 631 -14.97 -27.04 9.50
C ARG A 631 -14.23 -27.60 10.71
N ARG A 632 -14.84 -27.57 11.89
CA ARG A 632 -14.29 -28.14 13.13
C ARG A 632 -14.62 -29.62 13.32
N GLY A 633 -15.42 -30.21 12.42
CA GLY A 633 -15.79 -31.63 12.47
C GLY A 633 -16.89 -31.95 13.48
N PHE A 634 -17.67 -30.96 13.92
CA PHE A 634 -18.82 -31.19 14.80
C PHE A 634 -20.06 -31.61 14.01
N ASP A 635 -20.92 -32.40 14.64
CA ASP A 635 -22.23 -32.77 14.08
C ASP A 635 -23.15 -31.53 14.02
N LEU A 636 -23.69 -31.26 12.84
CA LEU A 636 -24.58 -30.13 12.60
C LEU A 636 -25.98 -30.38 13.18
N SER A 637 -26.38 -31.64 13.33
CA SER A 637 -27.74 -32.01 13.74
C SER A 637 -28.09 -31.50 15.14
N SER A 638 -27.12 -31.51 16.05
CA SER A 638 -27.29 -30.99 17.42
C SER A 638 -27.47 -29.47 17.43
N ILE A 639 -26.68 -28.73 16.64
CA ILE A 639 -26.77 -27.27 16.55
C ILE A 639 -28.13 -26.84 15.98
N VAL A 640 -28.60 -27.54 14.95
CA VAL A 640 -29.91 -27.28 14.35
C VAL A 640 -31.03 -27.56 15.36
N ALA A 641 -30.95 -28.69 16.06
CA ALA A 641 -31.93 -29.03 17.10
C ALA A 641 -31.98 -27.99 18.23
N ASP A 642 -30.81 -27.50 18.67
CA ASP A 642 -30.73 -26.46 19.70
C ASP A 642 -31.38 -25.15 19.25
N VAL A 643 -31.10 -24.70 18.02
CA VAL A 643 -31.71 -23.47 17.46
C VAL A 643 -33.24 -23.60 17.39
N LEU A 644 -33.74 -24.75 16.93
CA LEU A 644 -35.19 -24.99 16.82
C LEU A 644 -35.85 -25.09 18.19
N SER A 645 -35.21 -25.74 19.16
CA SER A 645 -35.67 -25.81 20.54
C SER A 645 -35.75 -24.43 21.17
N LEU A 646 -34.69 -23.61 21.05
CA LEU A 646 -34.67 -22.24 21.55
C LEU A 646 -35.75 -21.38 20.90
N ARG A 647 -35.95 -21.50 19.58
CA ARG A 647 -37.04 -20.81 18.87
C ARG A 647 -38.40 -21.18 19.43
N SER A 648 -38.68 -22.46 19.65
CA SER A 648 -39.95 -22.91 20.21
C SER A 648 -40.20 -22.31 21.60
N VAL A 649 -39.15 -22.23 22.44
CA VAL A 649 -39.24 -21.62 23.77
C VAL A 649 -39.55 -20.12 23.65
N LEU A 650 -38.84 -19.39 22.78
CA LEU A 650 -39.05 -17.95 22.57
C LEU A 650 -40.44 -17.65 21.98
N ALA A 651 -40.88 -18.45 21.00
CA ALA A 651 -42.22 -18.34 20.42
C ALA A 651 -43.34 -18.61 21.43
N SER A 652 -43.12 -19.48 22.43
CA SER A 652 -44.12 -19.72 23.47
C SER A 652 -44.28 -18.57 24.47
N ARG A 653 -43.29 -17.67 24.56
CA ARG A 653 -43.28 -16.50 25.46
C ARG A 653 -43.88 -15.25 24.83
N ALA A 654 -43.96 -15.18 23.50
CA ALA A 654 -44.53 -14.06 22.76
C ALA A 654 -45.81 -14.53 22.05
N PRO A 655 -47.02 -14.04 22.42
CA PRO A 655 -48.23 -14.38 21.68
C PRO A 655 -48.07 -14.00 20.20
N THR A 656 -48.28 -14.95 19.29
CA THR A 656 -48.09 -14.81 17.84
C THR A 656 -48.83 -13.63 17.21
N ASP A 657 -49.91 -13.17 17.86
CA ASP A 657 -50.81 -12.14 17.35
C ASP A 657 -50.40 -10.71 17.77
N ARG A 658 -49.32 -10.56 18.54
CA ARG A 658 -48.74 -9.28 18.98
C ARG A 658 -47.27 -9.14 18.61
N PHE A 659 -46.91 -9.42 17.36
CA PHE A 659 -45.59 -9.04 16.85
C PHE A 659 -45.50 -7.52 16.73
N ASP A 660 -45.23 -6.84 17.84
CA ASP A 660 -45.14 -5.39 17.88
C ASP A 660 -43.79 -4.97 17.27
N ALA A 661 -43.87 -4.28 16.14
CA ALA A 661 -42.71 -3.78 15.41
C ALA A 661 -41.90 -2.74 16.22
N GLN A 662 -42.43 -2.25 17.36
CA GLN A 662 -41.71 -1.41 18.30
C GLN A 662 -40.65 -2.18 19.12
N GLU A 663 -40.83 -3.48 19.43
CA GLU A 663 -39.95 -4.22 20.35
C GLU A 663 -39.51 -5.62 19.86
N GLY A 664 -40.17 -6.23 18.88
CA GLY A 664 -39.98 -7.65 18.54
C GLY A 664 -38.78 -7.96 17.63
N VAL A 665 -37.86 -8.80 18.14
CA VAL A 665 -36.92 -9.58 17.32
C VAL A 665 -37.61 -10.87 16.89
N LEU A 666 -37.44 -11.31 15.64
CA LEU A 666 -37.97 -12.62 15.20
C LEU A 666 -37.41 -13.71 16.13
N PRO A 667 -38.23 -14.61 16.71
CA PRO A 667 -37.78 -15.66 17.62
C PRO A 667 -36.65 -16.49 17.02
N THR A 668 -36.68 -16.73 15.71
CA THR A 668 -35.62 -17.42 14.98
C THR A 668 -34.31 -16.63 14.98
N VAL A 669 -34.34 -15.32 14.76
CA VAL A 669 -33.15 -14.47 14.81
C VAL A 669 -32.59 -14.44 16.22
N GLU A 670 -33.43 -14.24 17.22
CA GLU A 670 -33.00 -14.22 18.63
C GLU A 670 -32.39 -15.56 19.05
N ALA A 671 -33.03 -16.69 18.71
CA ALA A 671 -32.49 -18.02 18.97
C ALA A 671 -31.10 -18.21 18.34
N LEU A 672 -30.91 -17.76 17.10
CA LEU A 672 -29.61 -17.83 16.41
C LEU A 672 -28.54 -16.95 17.06
N LEU A 673 -28.89 -15.74 17.52
CA LEU A 673 -27.96 -14.87 18.22
C LEU A 673 -27.51 -15.48 19.55
N ARG A 674 -28.46 -16.02 20.32
CA ARG A 674 -28.19 -16.73 21.58
C ARG A 674 -27.30 -17.96 21.33
N GLN A 675 -27.61 -18.78 20.33
CA GLN A 675 -26.81 -19.96 20.02
C GLN A 675 -25.41 -19.62 19.47
N SER A 676 -25.29 -18.61 18.61
CA SER A 676 -23.99 -18.23 18.03
C SER A 676 -23.02 -17.70 19.10
N THR A 677 -23.56 -16.99 20.10
CA THR A 677 -22.79 -16.43 21.22
C THR A 677 -22.54 -17.43 22.36
N SER A 678 -23.43 -18.40 22.61
CA SER A 678 -23.22 -19.45 23.62
C SER A 678 -22.04 -20.37 23.29
N LEU A 679 -21.76 -20.54 22.00
CA LEU A 679 -20.64 -21.35 21.50
C LEU A 679 -19.31 -20.58 21.42
N LEU A 680 -19.25 -19.33 21.88
CA LEU A 680 -17.99 -18.59 22.03
C LEU A 680 -17.33 -18.97 23.36
N ASP A 681 -16.00 -18.86 23.42
CA ASP A 681 -15.34 -18.89 24.72
C ASP A 681 -15.72 -17.63 25.54
N PRO A 682 -15.62 -17.67 26.88
CA PRO A 682 -16.06 -16.55 27.72
C PRO A 682 -15.40 -15.22 27.33
N ALA A 683 -14.11 -15.22 27.02
CA ALA A 683 -13.38 -14.00 26.66
C ALA A 683 -13.86 -13.38 25.34
N ASP A 684 -14.16 -14.20 24.34
CA ASP A 684 -14.70 -13.71 23.07
C ASP A 684 -16.17 -13.28 23.18
N ARG A 685 -16.94 -13.89 24.09
CA ARG A 685 -18.30 -13.45 24.42
C ARG A 685 -18.28 -12.08 25.09
N ASP A 686 -17.37 -11.85 26.02
CA ASP A 686 -17.19 -10.54 26.68
C ASP A 686 -16.76 -9.49 25.64
N ARG A 687 -15.79 -9.83 24.78
CA ARG A 687 -15.37 -8.95 23.68
C ARG A 687 -16.52 -8.59 22.74
N PHE A 688 -17.39 -9.54 22.41
CA PHE A 688 -18.58 -9.24 21.62
C PHE A 688 -19.54 -8.32 22.37
N ALA A 689 -19.79 -8.57 23.65
CA ALA A 689 -20.64 -7.72 24.49
C ALA A 689 -20.14 -6.27 24.54
N MET A 690 -18.83 -6.07 24.70
CA MET A 690 -18.20 -4.74 24.68
C MET A 690 -18.43 -3.97 23.39
N LEU A 691 -18.59 -4.64 22.23
CA LEU A 691 -18.89 -3.98 20.96
C LEU A 691 -20.33 -3.40 20.91
N GLY A 692 -21.19 -3.73 21.88
CA GLY A 692 -22.54 -3.18 22.00
C GLY A 692 -22.58 -1.65 22.17
N VAL A 693 -21.48 -1.03 22.61
CA VAL A 693 -21.33 0.43 22.72
C VAL A 693 -21.11 1.13 21.37
N ILE A 694 -20.78 0.37 20.32
CA ILE A 694 -20.52 0.94 19.00
C ILE A 694 -21.85 1.24 18.29
N ALA A 695 -21.89 2.38 17.59
CA ALA A 695 -22.98 2.71 16.69
C ALA A 695 -23.21 1.58 15.66
N ALA A 696 -24.46 1.13 15.55
CA ALA A 696 -24.84 0.10 14.61
C ALA A 696 -24.81 0.59 13.15
N LYS A 697 -24.88 -0.35 12.22
CA LYS A 697 -25.06 -0.11 10.78
C LYS A 697 -26.15 0.96 10.57
N PRO A 698 -25.88 2.01 9.76
CA PRO A 698 -24.84 2.12 8.74
C PRO A 698 -23.46 2.58 9.23
N ALA A 699 -23.28 2.92 10.50
CA ALA A 699 -21.99 3.33 11.03
C ALA A 699 -20.98 2.18 10.94
N THR A 700 -19.77 2.49 10.45
CA THR A 700 -18.65 1.54 10.40
C THR A 700 -17.64 1.89 11.46
N PHE A 701 -16.93 0.89 11.94
CA PHE A 701 -15.81 1.04 12.87
C PHE A 701 -14.62 0.25 12.34
N ASP A 702 -13.43 0.71 12.68
CA ASP A 702 -12.19 0.09 12.23
C ASP A 702 -11.55 -0.76 13.35
N THR A 703 -10.43 -1.37 13.01
CA THR A 703 -9.61 -2.14 13.94
C THR A 703 -9.04 -1.31 15.09
N ALA A 704 -8.85 -0.01 14.92
CA ALA A 704 -8.35 0.86 15.99
C ALA A 704 -9.44 1.09 17.05
N ALA A 705 -10.70 1.29 16.62
CA ALA A 705 -11.85 1.35 17.54
C ALA A 705 -12.04 0.03 18.31
N ILE A 706 -11.89 -1.11 17.63
CA ILE A 706 -11.94 -2.44 18.27
C ILE A 706 -10.80 -2.60 19.28
N ALA A 707 -9.58 -2.22 18.92
CA ALA A 707 -8.42 -2.29 19.81
C ALA A 707 -8.57 -1.40 21.05
N ALA A 708 -9.16 -0.21 20.88
CA ALA A 708 -9.47 0.70 21.97
C ALA A 708 -10.54 0.12 22.90
N ILE A 709 -11.64 -0.42 22.35
CA ILE A 709 -12.73 -0.99 23.15
C ILE A 709 -12.27 -2.24 23.89
N TRP A 710 -11.50 -3.13 23.25
CA TRP A 710 -10.98 -4.34 23.90
C TRP A 710 -9.72 -4.11 24.72
N GLU A 711 -9.22 -2.87 24.77
CA GLU A 711 -7.95 -2.49 25.41
C GLU A 711 -6.80 -3.44 25.05
N SER A 712 -6.73 -3.84 23.77
CA SER A 712 -5.84 -4.91 23.31
C SER A 712 -5.25 -4.63 21.94
N GLN A 713 -3.95 -4.89 21.80
CA GLN A 713 -3.25 -4.84 20.51
C GLN A 713 -3.38 -6.17 19.72
N GLN A 714 -3.84 -7.25 20.37
CA GLN A 714 -3.98 -8.59 19.75
C GLN A 714 -5.44 -8.87 19.33
N ILE A 715 -5.98 -8.03 18.45
CA ILE A 715 -7.40 -8.10 18.07
C ILE A 715 -7.73 -9.19 17.04
N TRP A 716 -6.76 -9.62 16.23
CA TRP A 716 -7.05 -10.37 15.00
C TRP A 716 -7.67 -11.74 15.23
N ARG A 717 -7.22 -12.47 16.25
CA ARG A 717 -7.76 -13.82 16.55
C ARG A 717 -9.20 -13.74 17.09
N PRO A 718 -9.51 -12.92 18.12
CA PRO A 718 -10.90 -12.72 18.56
C PRO A 718 -11.81 -12.16 17.45
N LEU A 719 -11.35 -11.15 16.71
CA LEU A 719 -12.10 -10.53 15.62
C LEU A 719 -12.46 -11.54 14.53
N ARG A 720 -11.52 -12.38 14.13
CA ARG A 720 -11.76 -13.46 13.17
C ARG A 720 -12.84 -14.43 13.67
N ARG A 721 -12.83 -14.79 14.95
CA ARG A 721 -13.84 -15.70 15.54
C ARG A 721 -15.24 -15.09 15.53
N LEU A 722 -15.37 -13.80 15.83
CA LEU A 722 -16.65 -13.09 15.74
C LEU A 722 -17.17 -13.00 14.29
N LEU A 723 -16.27 -12.76 13.33
CA LEU A 723 -16.60 -12.77 11.89
C LEU A 723 -17.01 -14.17 11.40
N ASP A 724 -16.29 -15.21 11.81
CA ASP A 724 -16.59 -16.61 11.51
C ASP A 724 -17.94 -17.07 12.10
N ARG A 725 -18.48 -16.33 13.07
CA ARG A 725 -19.80 -16.55 13.68
C ARG A 725 -20.90 -15.62 13.16
N GLY A 726 -20.60 -14.78 12.17
CA GLY A 726 -21.56 -13.85 11.56
C GLY A 726 -22.02 -12.72 12.47
N LEU A 727 -21.31 -12.49 13.58
CA LEU A 727 -21.61 -11.47 14.58
C LEU A 727 -21.12 -10.07 14.18
N LEU A 728 -20.30 -10.00 13.14
CA LEU A 728 -19.80 -8.77 12.52
C LEU A 728 -19.86 -8.92 11.00
N GLU A 729 -20.04 -7.82 10.29
CA GLU A 729 -20.01 -7.80 8.82
C GLU A 729 -18.80 -7.01 8.35
N PRO A 730 -17.91 -7.57 7.51
CA PRO A 730 -16.89 -6.77 6.87
C PRO A 730 -17.54 -5.85 5.82
N THR A 731 -17.01 -4.63 5.70
CA THR A 731 -17.43 -3.67 4.67
C THR A 731 -16.60 -3.86 3.40
N SER A 732 -16.89 -3.09 2.34
CA SER A 732 -15.99 -3.02 1.18
C SER A 732 -14.62 -2.40 1.52
N SER A 733 -14.54 -1.59 2.56
CA SER A 733 -13.30 -0.97 3.02
C SER A 733 -12.51 -1.94 3.90
N ILE A 734 -11.20 -2.04 3.63
CA ILE A 734 -10.29 -2.90 4.40
C ILE A 734 -10.33 -2.47 5.87
N ASN A 735 -10.31 -3.45 6.77
CA ASN A 735 -10.31 -3.27 8.22
C ASN A 735 -11.50 -2.46 8.79
N ARG A 736 -12.60 -2.32 8.05
CA ARG A 736 -13.84 -1.72 8.56
C ARG A 736 -14.98 -2.72 8.62
N TYR A 737 -15.74 -2.63 9.70
CA TYR A 737 -16.81 -3.57 10.03
C TYR A 737 -18.11 -2.83 10.32
N TRP A 738 -19.22 -3.50 10.04
CA TRP A 738 -20.56 -3.17 10.50
C TRP A 738 -20.96 -4.10 11.64
N LEU A 739 -21.70 -3.54 12.59
CA LEU A 739 -22.46 -4.29 13.57
C LEU A 739 -23.94 -4.04 13.28
N HIS A 740 -24.71 -5.09 12.98
CA HIS A 740 -26.14 -4.94 12.74
C HIS A 740 -26.85 -4.46 14.01
N SER A 741 -27.91 -3.67 13.91
CA SER A 741 -28.62 -3.11 15.08
C SER A 741 -29.12 -4.17 16.06
N LEU A 742 -29.65 -5.29 15.55
CA LEU A 742 -30.01 -6.46 16.37
C LEU A 742 -28.81 -7.13 17.06
N LEU A 743 -27.64 -7.18 16.39
CA LEU A 743 -26.42 -7.72 16.99
C LEU A 743 -25.87 -6.76 18.06
N ALA A 744 -25.97 -5.45 17.84
CA ALA A 744 -25.61 -4.43 18.83
C ALA A 744 -26.53 -4.47 20.06
N ALA A 745 -27.84 -4.69 19.87
CA ALA A 745 -28.78 -4.88 20.97
C ALA A 745 -28.44 -6.14 21.78
N HIS A 746 -28.25 -7.29 21.12
CA HIS A 746 -27.85 -8.53 21.79
C HIS A 746 -26.50 -8.40 22.53
N ALA A 747 -25.54 -7.67 21.96
CA ALA A 747 -24.27 -7.37 22.62
C ALA A 747 -24.46 -6.52 23.89
N ARG A 748 -25.32 -5.51 23.85
CA ARG A 748 -25.66 -4.68 25.02
C ARG A 748 -26.36 -5.48 26.11
N ASP A 749 -27.33 -6.32 25.75
CA ASP A 749 -28.02 -7.18 26.73
C ASP A 749 -27.04 -8.12 27.44
N LEU A 750 -26.04 -8.66 26.71
CA LEU A 750 -24.96 -9.47 27.28
C LEU A 750 -24.06 -8.65 28.22
N LEU A 751 -23.79 -7.39 27.88
CA LEU A 751 -22.96 -6.50 28.68
C LEU A 751 -23.66 -6.09 29.99
N GLU A 752 -24.97 -5.85 29.94
CA GLU A 752 -25.80 -5.50 31.10
C GLU A 752 -26.07 -6.71 32.01
N SER A 753 -26.06 -7.93 31.44
CA SER A 753 -26.24 -9.18 32.18
C SER A 753 -24.94 -9.75 32.75
N ALA A 754 -23.78 -9.11 32.49
CA ALA A 754 -22.50 -9.51 33.06
C ALA A 754 -22.47 -9.15 34.56
N PRO A 755 -22.07 -10.07 35.45
CA PRO A 755 -22.13 -9.89 36.90
C PRO A 755 -21.16 -8.84 37.45
#